data_AF-A0A2N5Z5Z3-F1
#
_entry.id   AF-A0A2N5Z5Z3-F1
#
_cell.length_a   1.000
_cell.length_b   1.000
_cell.length_c   1.000
_cell.angle_alpha   90.00
_cell.angle_beta   90.00
_cell.angle_gamma   90.00
#
_symmetry.space_group_name_H-M   'P 1'
#
loop_
_entity.id
_entity.type
_entity.pdbx_description
1 polymer ?
#
loop_
_entity_poly.entity_id
_entity_poly.type
_entity_poly.pdbx_seq_one_letter_code
_entity_poly.pdbx_strand_id
1 'polypeptide(L)'
;MKTIRTIIKYKFLLGFLLSFLLAWVFEQNIRFQPSENIELSNVQEVVKQKTNKVDAILGKIEARLDSVTLKELMHSQDFVSNEMYEKEGIVFLGYSADSLVFWTDNLVPVENNFVDNQLYNDVAKLKNGWFIIRHNYIDDYELFGLILIKNEYSYQNEFIKSNFLTEYNIEIPVSVGIDAEKGYPIKDHNQNYLFSLKIKSSLIYNKTNVYISSAFYFLSLVFLFLLIRLFIHKIRKSRFKNIAIVGLAFALFILRYLMLEYHFPLVFKQLELFQPHHFAISMMIPSLGDLLLHAAFVLFFFMIFYLESVLALPSKKVFRYLLLISFLAISVLLFWFVHYYFESLILHSSINFDVYQFFDLSIYTLFGFLIIVLFLGSIFLFCDRIFKVLSESITFKNFILFFFPVFIVFVTITLVLSIQEKLLSLVFYGILIIYLAFIRLYKKSYSYPLLILALLVLALYTVVFITSTSNLKDRETRKVLALNLANERDQIAEMLLEGIEQEIEQDTVVRDLLTWHHQNEGAILEHLQMNYFSGYFRKYDLDISVCDPNDDLTLLLENSAEVVHCYTFFNDLFGMDGTQLQNSRFYFIDNLGGQIRYVGQFVFNKTDWENEVSLFIYIDSKLVSQELGYPELLLDSRMNRSTVLSDYSYSKYKDDNLMTRSGEFSYQLVFPSYWKSDKEFFFTSDSNYEHLIYFIDSSTAIVISNTKSRFIDVLASFSYIFVFYYILYTLVLFILQFPENIKGFNYDFKNKIKFSMIGVLLLSLIIVGFGTIYYNINQFERNLYESIGEKIQSVLVEMEHKLGGEFELNEDYTDYLNYLL
;
A
#
# COMPACT_ATOMS: atom_id res chain seq x y z
N MET A 1 -16.81 24.01 48.62
CA MET A 1 -15.35 24.32 48.69
C MET A 1 -14.45 23.13 49.07
N LYS A 2 -14.73 22.35 50.14
CA LYS A 2 -13.90 21.17 50.50
C LYS A 2 -13.84 20.10 49.39
N THR A 3 -14.98 19.77 48.79
CA THR A 3 -15.10 18.82 47.65
C THR A 3 -14.26 19.26 46.44
N ILE A 4 -14.34 20.53 46.05
CA ILE A 4 -13.55 21.09 44.94
C ILE A 4 -12.04 21.02 45.21
N ARG A 5 -11.60 21.30 46.45
CA ARG A 5 -10.19 21.14 46.84
C ARG A 5 -9.73 19.68 46.80
N THR A 6 -10.58 18.73 47.17
CA THR A 6 -10.27 17.29 47.09
C THR A 6 -10.18 16.83 45.64
N ILE A 7 -11.07 17.28 44.76
CA ILE A 7 -11.05 16.99 43.32
C ILE A 7 -9.77 17.54 42.69
N ILE A 8 -9.37 18.78 43.01
CA ILE A 8 -8.11 19.36 42.51
C ILE A 8 -6.90 18.55 42.98
N LYS A 9 -6.93 17.98 44.19
CA LYS A 9 -5.84 17.17 44.75
C LYS A 9 -5.67 15.81 44.04
N TYR A 10 -6.77 15.20 43.59
CA TYR A 10 -6.76 13.88 42.94
C TYR A 10 -7.06 13.93 41.43
N LYS A 11 -6.98 15.11 40.81
CA LYS A 11 -7.37 15.35 39.41
C LYS A 11 -6.77 14.38 38.40
N PHE A 12 -5.50 13.98 38.56
CA PHE A 12 -4.84 13.05 37.64
C PHE A 12 -5.27 11.60 37.86
N LEU A 13 -5.63 11.22 39.10
CA LEU A 13 -6.14 9.88 39.41
C LEU A 13 -7.57 9.72 38.87
N LEU A 14 -8.40 10.74 39.07
CA LEU A 14 -9.72 10.83 38.47
C LEU A 14 -9.64 10.83 36.94
N GLY A 15 -8.69 11.58 36.35
CA GLY A 15 -8.44 11.58 34.92
C GLY A 15 -8.05 10.20 34.38
N PHE A 16 -7.14 9.50 35.04
CA PHE A 16 -6.77 8.12 34.70
C PHE A 16 -7.97 7.18 34.76
N LEU A 17 -8.68 7.13 35.88
CA LEU A 17 -9.81 6.22 36.06
C LEU A 17 -10.96 6.51 35.08
N LEU A 18 -11.28 7.79 34.85
CA LEU A 18 -12.33 8.18 33.92
C LEU A 18 -11.97 7.85 32.47
N SER A 19 -10.76 8.21 32.03
CA SER A 19 -10.30 7.90 30.66
C SER A 19 -10.19 6.40 30.43
N PHE A 20 -9.67 5.64 31.40
CA PHE A 20 -9.63 4.18 31.32
C PHE A 20 -11.02 3.56 31.25
N LEU A 21 -11.96 4.02 32.09
CA LEU A 21 -13.33 3.53 32.07
C LEU A 21 -14.04 3.85 30.76
N LEU A 22 -13.88 5.07 30.24
CA LEU A 22 -14.42 5.44 28.92
C LEU A 22 -13.80 4.59 27.81
N ALA A 23 -12.48 4.41 27.82
CA ALA A 23 -11.79 3.56 26.85
C ALA A 23 -12.38 2.13 26.84
N TRP A 24 -12.54 1.55 28.02
CA TRP A 24 -13.10 0.22 28.20
C TRP A 24 -14.58 0.14 27.78
N VAL A 25 -15.41 1.13 28.14
CA VAL A 25 -16.83 1.19 27.73
C VAL A 25 -16.95 1.26 26.21
N PHE A 26 -16.17 2.12 25.54
CA PHE A 26 -16.19 2.16 24.08
C PHE A 26 -15.64 0.87 23.46
N GLU A 27 -14.63 0.24 24.07
CA GLU A 27 -14.07 -1.04 23.61
C GLU A 27 -15.10 -2.17 23.63
N GLN A 28 -15.89 -2.29 24.71
CA GLN A 28 -16.97 -3.27 24.79
C GLN A 28 -18.05 -3.06 23.72
N ASN A 29 -18.21 -1.82 23.24
CA ASN A 29 -19.18 -1.45 22.21
C ASN A 29 -18.55 -1.36 20.80
N ILE A 30 -17.35 -1.89 20.60
CA ILE A 30 -16.73 -1.93 19.26
C ILE A 30 -17.44 -2.94 18.38
N ARG A 31 -17.76 -4.12 18.92
CA ARG A 31 -18.43 -5.18 18.18
C ARG A 31 -19.92 -5.03 18.36
N PHE A 32 -20.62 -4.89 17.24
CA PHE A 32 -22.07 -4.98 17.23
C PHE A 32 -22.51 -5.94 16.15
N GLN A 33 -23.66 -6.56 16.39
CA GLN A 33 -24.38 -7.27 15.35
C GLN A 33 -25.28 -6.24 14.68
N PRO A 34 -25.06 -5.92 13.39
CA PRO A 34 -25.91 -4.99 12.68
C PRO A 34 -27.34 -5.52 12.69
N SER A 35 -28.29 -4.67 13.09
CA SER A 35 -29.71 -4.98 12.93
C SER A 35 -30.08 -4.68 11.49
N GLU A 36 -30.52 -5.69 10.75
CA GLU A 36 -30.96 -5.55 9.36
C GLU A 36 -31.97 -4.40 9.21
N ASN A 37 -32.95 -4.32 10.11
CA ASN A 37 -33.97 -3.27 10.11
C ASN A 37 -33.39 -1.86 10.30
N ILE A 38 -32.34 -1.69 11.11
CA ILE A 38 -31.79 -0.36 11.39
C ILE A 38 -30.91 0.09 10.22
N GLU A 39 -29.97 -0.76 9.81
CA GLU A 39 -28.97 -0.44 8.80
C GLU A 39 -29.56 -0.35 7.38
N LEU A 40 -30.59 -1.15 7.08
CA LEU A 40 -31.15 -1.26 5.73
C LEU A 40 -32.51 -0.56 5.57
N SER A 41 -33.07 0.02 6.64
CA SER A 41 -34.29 0.85 6.53
C SER A 41 -34.10 2.05 5.62
N ASN A 42 -32.93 2.70 5.68
CA ASN A 42 -32.62 3.81 4.79
C ASN A 42 -32.63 3.36 3.32
N VAL A 43 -32.10 2.17 3.02
CA VAL A 43 -32.13 1.61 1.67
C VAL A 43 -33.58 1.41 1.20
N GLN A 44 -34.43 0.86 2.05
CA GLN A 44 -35.86 0.69 1.75
C GLN A 44 -36.58 2.02 1.49
N GLU A 45 -36.31 3.06 2.29
CA GLU A 45 -36.89 4.39 2.08
C GLU A 45 -36.39 5.04 0.79
N VAL A 46 -35.09 4.97 0.50
CA VAL A 46 -34.51 5.50 -0.75
C VAL A 46 -35.08 4.76 -1.96
N VAL A 47 -35.16 3.43 -1.93
CA VAL A 47 -35.76 2.63 -3.02
C VAL A 47 -37.24 2.99 -3.23
N LYS A 48 -38.00 3.16 -2.15
CA LYS A 48 -39.41 3.56 -2.22
C LYS A 48 -39.58 4.96 -2.83
N GLN A 49 -38.72 5.91 -2.46
CA GLN A 49 -38.74 7.26 -3.02
C GLN A 49 -38.37 7.24 -4.52
N LYS A 50 -37.33 6.50 -4.90
CA LYS A 50 -36.88 6.42 -6.31
C LYS A 50 -37.88 5.70 -7.19
N THR A 51 -38.43 4.57 -6.77
CA THR A 51 -39.46 3.85 -7.53
C THR A 51 -40.69 4.72 -7.77
N ASN A 52 -41.24 5.35 -6.72
CA ASN A 52 -42.37 6.29 -6.86
C ASN A 52 -42.05 7.47 -7.79
N LYS A 53 -40.82 8.00 -7.75
CA LYS A 53 -40.39 9.07 -8.64
C LYS A 53 -40.34 8.61 -10.10
N VAL A 54 -39.74 7.46 -10.36
CA VAL A 54 -39.62 6.87 -11.72
C VAL A 54 -41.01 6.56 -12.28
N ASP A 55 -41.88 5.90 -11.52
CA ASP A 55 -43.25 5.60 -11.94
C ASP A 55 -44.06 6.87 -12.23
N ALA A 56 -43.90 7.92 -11.41
CA ALA A 56 -44.55 9.22 -11.66
C ALA A 56 -44.02 9.92 -12.91
N ILE A 57 -42.75 9.72 -13.28
CA ILE A 57 -42.18 10.25 -14.52
C ILE A 57 -42.70 9.45 -15.72
N LEU A 58 -42.65 8.11 -15.66
CA LEU A 58 -43.20 7.23 -16.70
C LEU A 58 -44.68 7.53 -16.98
N GLY A 59 -45.51 7.67 -15.94
CA GLY A 59 -46.93 8.01 -16.10
C GLY A 59 -47.18 9.42 -16.67
N LYS A 60 -46.27 10.38 -16.45
CA LYS A 60 -46.35 11.69 -17.09
C LYS A 60 -45.96 11.65 -18.57
N ILE A 61 -44.99 10.81 -18.92
CA ILE A 61 -44.58 10.58 -20.31
C ILE A 61 -45.75 9.90 -21.05
N GLU A 62 -46.35 8.89 -20.44
CA GLU A 62 -47.56 8.21 -20.94
C GLU A 62 -48.70 9.19 -21.22
N ALA A 63 -49.05 10.05 -20.26
CA ALA A 63 -50.13 11.01 -20.42
C ALA A 63 -49.90 12.08 -21.51
N ARG A 64 -48.68 12.20 -22.06
CA ARG A 64 -48.35 13.17 -23.13
C ARG A 64 -48.02 12.53 -24.47
N LEU A 65 -47.77 11.22 -24.51
CA LEU A 65 -47.40 10.48 -25.73
C LEU A 65 -48.48 10.55 -26.82
N ASP A 66 -49.75 10.72 -26.44
CA ASP A 66 -50.87 10.95 -27.38
C ASP A 66 -50.72 12.23 -28.23
N SER A 67 -49.87 13.17 -27.81
CA SER A 67 -49.81 14.53 -28.36
C SER A 67 -48.46 14.90 -29.01
N VAL A 68 -47.39 14.17 -28.70
CA VAL A 68 -46.00 14.50 -29.06
C VAL A 68 -45.21 13.20 -29.21
N THR A 69 -44.24 13.16 -30.13
CA THR A 69 -43.41 11.95 -30.30
C THR A 69 -42.52 11.69 -29.08
N LEU A 70 -42.21 10.41 -28.80
CA LEU A 70 -41.35 10.02 -27.67
C LEU A 70 -40.02 10.79 -27.64
N LYS A 71 -39.43 10.96 -28.83
CA LYS A 71 -38.17 11.69 -29.03
C LYS A 71 -38.29 13.16 -28.61
N GLU A 72 -39.37 13.85 -28.96
CA GLU A 72 -39.60 15.25 -28.59
C GLU A 72 -39.92 15.42 -27.09
N LEU A 73 -40.69 14.49 -26.51
CA LEU A 73 -41.05 14.52 -25.09
C LEU A 73 -39.83 14.34 -24.20
N MET A 74 -38.99 13.37 -24.50
CA MET A 74 -37.87 13.03 -23.63
C MET A 74 -36.62 13.91 -23.87
N HIS A 75 -36.56 14.66 -24.97
CA HIS A 75 -35.62 15.79 -25.14
C HIS A 75 -36.02 17.05 -24.37
N SER A 76 -37.25 17.13 -23.84
CA SER A 76 -37.66 18.28 -23.02
C SER A 76 -37.08 18.16 -21.61
N GLN A 77 -36.35 19.21 -21.17
CA GLN A 77 -35.78 19.31 -19.82
C GLN A 77 -36.83 19.29 -18.69
N ASP A 78 -38.12 19.31 -19.04
CA ASP A 78 -39.25 19.24 -18.12
C ASP A 78 -39.38 17.87 -17.41
N PHE A 79 -38.81 16.80 -18.00
CA PHE A 79 -38.94 15.43 -17.48
C PHE A 79 -37.64 14.79 -17.00
N VAL A 80 -36.53 15.07 -17.69
CA VAL A 80 -35.24 14.43 -17.45
C VAL A 80 -34.14 15.49 -17.39
N SER A 81 -33.31 15.42 -16.35
CA SER A 81 -32.07 16.18 -16.22
C SER A 81 -30.91 15.30 -16.64
N ASN A 82 -29.93 15.86 -17.36
CA ASN A 82 -28.68 15.16 -17.70
C ASN A 82 -27.88 14.71 -16.47
N GLU A 83 -28.12 15.31 -15.29
CA GLU A 83 -27.41 14.96 -14.04
C GLU A 83 -28.12 13.85 -13.25
N MET A 84 -29.26 13.33 -13.73
CA MET A 84 -30.09 12.40 -12.96
C MET A 84 -29.40 11.04 -12.74
N TYR A 85 -28.57 10.58 -13.68
CA TYR A 85 -27.76 9.38 -13.48
C TYR A 85 -26.63 9.61 -12.47
N GLU A 86 -25.84 10.68 -12.63
CA GLU A 86 -24.71 10.97 -11.73
C GLU A 86 -25.15 11.17 -10.28
N LYS A 87 -26.28 11.86 -10.06
CA LYS A 87 -26.78 12.16 -8.72
C LYS A 87 -27.62 11.04 -8.14
N GLU A 88 -28.55 10.51 -8.94
CA GLU A 88 -29.61 9.62 -8.44
C GLU A 88 -29.51 8.19 -9.00
N GLY A 89 -28.63 7.92 -9.95
CA GLY A 89 -28.47 6.61 -10.57
C GLY A 89 -29.69 6.16 -11.39
N ILE A 90 -30.46 7.09 -11.94
CA ILE A 90 -31.68 6.79 -12.71
C ILE A 90 -31.41 6.99 -14.20
N VAL A 91 -31.79 6.01 -15.02
CA VAL A 91 -31.74 6.06 -16.49
C VAL A 91 -33.11 5.73 -17.05
N PHE A 92 -33.53 6.43 -18.10
CA PHE A 92 -34.71 6.02 -18.87
C PHE A 92 -34.30 5.56 -20.27
N LEU A 93 -34.95 4.49 -20.73
CA LEU A 93 -34.80 3.91 -22.05
C LEU A 93 -36.16 3.85 -22.73
N GLY A 94 -36.19 4.08 -24.03
CA GLY A 94 -37.38 3.95 -24.85
C GLY A 94 -37.08 3.14 -26.09
N TYR A 95 -37.80 2.05 -26.27
CA TYR A 95 -37.75 1.19 -27.46
C TYR A 95 -38.99 1.39 -28.31
N SER A 96 -38.84 1.29 -29.62
CA SER A 96 -39.93 1.22 -30.58
C SER A 96 -39.79 -0.08 -31.36
N ALA A 97 -40.78 -0.96 -31.24
CA ALA A 97 -40.65 -2.36 -31.63
C ALA A 97 -39.39 -3.01 -31.02
N ASP A 98 -38.36 -3.29 -31.82
CA ASP A 98 -37.10 -3.92 -31.38
C ASP A 98 -35.97 -2.90 -31.17
N SER A 99 -36.13 -1.65 -31.59
CA SER A 99 -35.02 -0.69 -31.69
C SER A 99 -35.04 0.33 -30.55
N LEU A 100 -33.88 0.58 -29.92
CA LEU A 100 -33.69 1.63 -28.92
C LEU A 100 -33.76 3.00 -29.61
N VAL A 101 -34.80 3.77 -29.31
CA VAL A 101 -35.05 5.09 -29.91
C VAL A 101 -34.71 6.25 -28.99
N PHE A 102 -34.58 6.00 -27.68
CA PHE A 102 -34.27 7.02 -26.69
C PHE A 102 -33.51 6.46 -25.48
N TRP A 103 -32.54 7.22 -24.97
CA TRP A 103 -31.86 6.97 -23.70
C TRP A 103 -31.47 8.29 -23.03
N THR A 104 -31.50 8.34 -21.70
CA THR A 104 -31.05 9.54 -20.94
C THR A 104 -29.55 9.57 -20.69
N ASP A 105 -28.92 8.40 -20.72
CA ASP A 105 -27.51 8.20 -20.42
C ASP A 105 -27.02 6.96 -21.19
N ASN A 106 -25.75 6.94 -21.60
CA ASN A 106 -25.13 5.84 -22.34
C ASN A 106 -24.20 4.96 -21.47
N LEU A 107 -24.13 5.21 -20.18
CA LEU A 107 -23.31 4.45 -19.24
C LEU A 107 -23.89 3.06 -18.91
N VAL A 108 -25.19 2.84 -19.19
CA VAL A 108 -25.84 1.54 -19.03
C VAL A 108 -25.73 0.73 -20.33
N PRO A 109 -25.06 -0.42 -20.32
CA PRO A 109 -24.85 -1.24 -21.51
C PRO A 109 -26.13 -2.03 -21.80
N VAL A 110 -26.94 -1.51 -22.71
CA VAL A 110 -28.13 -2.17 -23.26
C VAL A 110 -27.99 -2.36 -24.76
N GLU A 111 -28.71 -3.34 -25.30
CA GLU A 111 -28.69 -3.65 -26.72
C GLU A 111 -29.56 -2.65 -27.51
N ASN A 112 -29.08 -2.25 -28.69
CA ASN A 112 -29.74 -1.22 -29.50
C ASN A 112 -30.82 -1.79 -30.41
N ASN A 113 -30.71 -3.06 -30.80
CA ASN A 113 -31.51 -3.67 -31.87
C ASN A 113 -32.53 -4.70 -31.34
N PHE A 114 -32.55 -4.94 -30.03
CA PHE A 114 -33.60 -5.71 -29.36
C PHE A 114 -33.64 -5.33 -27.88
N VAL A 115 -34.77 -5.62 -27.22
CA VAL A 115 -34.93 -5.45 -25.78
C VAL A 115 -34.35 -6.67 -25.05
N ASP A 116 -33.41 -6.46 -24.14
CA ASP A 116 -32.88 -7.54 -23.30
C ASP A 116 -33.99 -8.12 -22.41
N ASN A 117 -34.20 -9.44 -22.47
CA ASN A 117 -35.18 -10.15 -21.65
C ASN A 117 -35.03 -9.87 -20.15
N GLN A 118 -33.82 -9.54 -19.67
CA GLN A 118 -33.60 -9.18 -18.27
C GLN A 118 -34.35 -7.92 -17.84
N LEU A 119 -34.65 -7.00 -18.76
CA LEU A 119 -35.36 -5.74 -18.48
C LEU A 119 -36.86 -5.96 -18.19
N TYR A 120 -37.43 -7.12 -18.51
CA TYR A 120 -38.80 -7.46 -18.12
C TYR A 120 -38.93 -7.97 -16.69
N ASN A 121 -37.81 -8.17 -15.98
CA ASN A 121 -37.81 -8.52 -14.56
C ASN A 121 -37.80 -7.26 -13.69
N ASP A 122 -38.34 -7.34 -12.47
CA ASP A 122 -38.31 -6.24 -11.49
C ASP A 122 -36.88 -5.79 -11.13
N VAL A 123 -35.90 -6.69 -11.28
CA VAL A 123 -34.47 -6.43 -11.05
C VAL A 123 -33.65 -7.13 -12.14
N ALA A 124 -32.72 -6.39 -12.76
CA ALA A 124 -31.82 -6.89 -13.80
C ALA A 124 -30.36 -6.79 -13.36
N LYS A 125 -29.53 -7.75 -13.80
CA LYS A 125 -28.07 -7.71 -13.62
C LYS A 125 -27.41 -7.45 -14.98
N LEU A 126 -27.22 -6.19 -15.30
CA LEU A 126 -26.55 -5.75 -16.53
C LEU A 126 -25.02 -5.81 -16.38
N LYS A 127 -24.28 -5.65 -17.49
CA LYS A 127 -22.81 -5.82 -17.52
C LYS A 127 -22.05 -4.90 -16.55
N ASN A 128 -22.61 -3.75 -16.19
CA ASN A 128 -21.99 -2.74 -15.32
C ASN A 128 -22.60 -2.69 -13.90
N GLY A 129 -23.68 -3.43 -13.60
CA GLY A 129 -24.33 -3.33 -12.29
C GLY A 129 -25.71 -3.97 -12.17
N TRP A 130 -26.26 -3.81 -10.96
CA TRP A 130 -27.62 -4.25 -10.60
C TRP A 130 -28.59 -3.09 -10.66
N PHE A 131 -29.73 -3.27 -11.33
CA PHE A 131 -30.74 -2.23 -11.54
C PHE A 131 -32.13 -2.72 -11.14
N ILE A 132 -32.92 -1.85 -10.52
CA ILE A 132 -34.37 -2.02 -10.41
C ILE A 132 -34.96 -1.54 -11.72
N ILE A 133 -35.88 -2.31 -12.30
CA ILE A 133 -36.52 -1.96 -13.56
C ILE A 133 -37.99 -1.61 -13.32
N ARG A 134 -38.43 -0.51 -13.91
CA ARG A 134 -39.83 -0.10 -14.01
C ARG A 134 -40.18 -0.06 -15.49
N HIS A 135 -41.21 -0.78 -15.89
CA HIS A 135 -41.57 -0.98 -17.28
C HIS A 135 -43.03 -0.60 -17.53
N ASN A 136 -43.27 0.26 -18.53
CA ASN A 136 -44.59 0.56 -19.07
C ASN A 136 -44.58 0.30 -20.58
N TYR A 137 -45.62 -0.36 -21.08
CA TYR A 137 -45.88 -0.58 -22.49
C TYR A 137 -46.97 0.39 -22.97
N ILE A 138 -46.70 1.17 -24.02
CA ILE A 138 -47.61 2.21 -24.52
C ILE A 138 -47.62 2.16 -26.06
N ASP A 139 -48.74 1.74 -26.64
CA ASP A 139 -48.94 1.55 -28.08
C ASP A 139 -47.85 0.69 -28.76
N ASP A 140 -46.91 1.31 -29.48
CA ASP A 140 -45.77 0.66 -30.17
C ASP A 140 -44.42 0.91 -29.45
N TYR A 141 -44.45 1.44 -28.23
CA TYR A 141 -43.27 1.82 -27.45
C TYR A 141 -43.17 1.08 -26.12
N GLU A 142 -41.95 0.64 -25.79
CA GLU A 142 -41.61 0.12 -24.46
C GLU A 142 -40.73 1.13 -23.71
N LEU A 143 -41.18 1.54 -22.53
CA LEU A 143 -40.45 2.49 -21.69
C LEU A 143 -39.92 1.80 -20.45
N PHE A 144 -38.62 1.95 -20.22
CA PHE A 144 -37.95 1.43 -19.04
C PHE A 144 -37.36 2.57 -18.21
N GLY A 145 -37.60 2.53 -16.91
CA GLY A 145 -36.91 3.33 -15.90
C GLY A 145 -36.01 2.42 -15.07
N LEU A 146 -34.70 2.63 -15.17
CA LEU A 146 -33.68 1.86 -14.47
C LEU A 146 -33.18 2.65 -13.27
N ILE A 147 -33.12 2.01 -12.11
CA ILE A 147 -32.57 2.59 -10.88
C ILE A 147 -31.38 1.74 -10.45
N LEU A 148 -30.18 2.32 -10.52
CA LEU A 148 -28.94 1.64 -10.11
C LEU A 148 -28.95 1.34 -8.62
N ILE A 149 -28.81 0.06 -8.28
CA ILE A 149 -28.65 -0.43 -6.91
C ILE A 149 -27.16 -0.39 -6.53
N LYS A 150 -26.34 -1.02 -7.37
CA LYS A 150 -24.92 -1.26 -7.11
C LYS A 150 -24.15 -1.42 -8.43
N ASN A 151 -23.04 -0.69 -8.57
CA ASN A 151 -22.08 -0.91 -9.63
C ASN A 151 -21.35 -2.24 -9.40
N GLU A 152 -21.27 -3.07 -10.43
CA GLU A 152 -20.57 -4.35 -10.40
C GLU A 152 -19.82 -4.55 -11.71
N TYR A 153 -18.52 -4.31 -11.68
CA TYR A 153 -17.63 -4.39 -12.83
C TYR A 153 -16.93 -5.74 -12.89
N SER A 154 -16.69 -6.25 -14.10
CA SER A 154 -15.97 -7.51 -14.35
C SER A 154 -14.50 -7.46 -13.90
N TYR A 155 -13.90 -6.26 -13.91
CA TYR A 155 -12.55 -5.98 -13.42
C TYR A 155 -12.61 -4.83 -12.40
N GLN A 156 -11.69 -4.85 -11.43
CA GLN A 156 -11.57 -3.80 -10.42
C GLN A 156 -10.11 -3.42 -10.25
N ASN A 157 -9.86 -2.14 -10.05
CA ASN A 157 -8.54 -1.58 -9.79
C ASN A 157 -8.64 -0.42 -8.80
N GLU A 158 -7.55 0.33 -8.63
CA GLU A 158 -7.51 1.46 -7.70
C GLU A 158 -8.48 2.58 -8.09
N PHE A 159 -8.83 2.67 -9.37
CA PHE A 159 -9.73 3.68 -9.95
C PHE A 159 -11.19 3.20 -10.04
N ILE A 160 -11.42 1.95 -10.44
CA ILE A 160 -12.76 1.36 -10.67
C ILE A 160 -13.10 0.39 -9.56
N LYS A 161 -14.09 0.75 -8.73
CA LYS A 161 -14.53 -0.05 -7.57
C LYS A 161 -16.03 -0.30 -7.64
N SER A 162 -16.41 -1.56 -7.40
CA SER A 162 -17.81 -1.98 -7.36
C SER A 162 -18.45 -1.62 -6.01
N ASN A 163 -19.24 -0.55 -5.98
CA ASN A 163 -19.86 -0.01 -4.77
C ASN A 163 -21.36 0.25 -4.96
N PHE A 164 -22.09 0.33 -3.84
CA PHE A 164 -23.46 0.87 -3.82
C PHE A 164 -23.43 2.39 -4.00
N LEU A 165 -24.53 2.98 -4.49
CA LEU A 165 -24.66 4.44 -4.53
C LEU A 165 -24.57 5.04 -3.12
N THR A 166 -23.90 6.19 -3.01
CA THR A 166 -23.65 6.90 -1.74
C THR A 166 -24.94 7.22 -0.98
N GLU A 167 -26.04 7.50 -1.70
CA GLU A 167 -27.35 7.82 -1.10
C GLU A 167 -27.96 6.68 -0.27
N TYR A 168 -27.61 5.42 -0.58
CA TYR A 168 -28.07 4.28 0.21
C TYR A 168 -27.43 4.24 1.61
N ASN A 169 -26.31 4.94 1.81
CA ASN A 169 -25.58 5.05 3.07
C ASN A 169 -25.29 3.69 3.74
N ILE A 170 -24.84 2.71 2.95
CA ILE A 170 -24.55 1.36 3.42
C ILE A 170 -23.10 1.32 3.92
N GLU A 171 -22.90 1.31 5.23
CA GLU A 171 -21.56 1.21 5.85
C GLU A 171 -21.10 -0.25 6.07
N ILE A 172 -21.95 -1.22 5.73
CA ILE A 172 -21.77 -2.64 6.04
C ILE A 172 -21.58 -3.47 4.76
N PRO A 173 -20.76 -4.54 4.77
CA PRO A 173 -20.55 -5.36 3.60
C PRO A 173 -21.80 -6.20 3.30
N VAL A 174 -22.51 -5.84 2.23
CA VAL A 174 -23.79 -6.44 1.83
C VAL A 174 -23.69 -6.97 0.40
N SER A 175 -24.39 -8.06 0.13
CA SER A 175 -24.62 -8.57 -1.23
C SER A 175 -26.09 -8.48 -1.60
N VAL A 176 -26.36 -8.16 -2.86
CA VAL A 176 -27.69 -8.25 -3.48
C VAL A 176 -27.98 -9.72 -3.80
N GLY A 177 -29.18 -10.19 -3.48
CA GLY A 177 -29.68 -11.50 -3.86
C GLY A 177 -31.16 -11.42 -4.25
N ILE A 178 -31.60 -12.26 -5.18
CA ILE A 178 -32.99 -12.27 -5.67
C ILE A 178 -33.90 -13.17 -4.80
N ASP A 179 -33.31 -14.00 -3.94
CA ASP A 179 -34.03 -14.91 -3.05
C ASP A 179 -34.73 -14.15 -1.89
N ALA A 180 -36.06 -14.18 -1.88
CA ALA A 180 -36.89 -13.48 -0.89
C ALA A 180 -36.78 -14.06 0.52
N GLU A 181 -36.31 -15.31 0.67
CA GLU A 181 -36.18 -15.97 1.96
C GLU A 181 -34.79 -15.78 2.59
N LYS A 182 -33.84 -15.17 1.86
CA LYS A 182 -32.44 -15.03 2.30
C LYS A 182 -31.98 -13.58 2.35
N GLY A 183 -32.25 -12.92 3.47
CA GLY A 183 -31.77 -11.58 3.81
C GLY A 183 -32.89 -10.61 4.08
N TYR A 184 -32.57 -9.32 4.13
CA TYR A 184 -33.54 -8.26 4.35
C TYR A 184 -34.27 -7.91 3.05
N PRO A 185 -35.61 -8.11 2.96
CA PRO A 185 -36.35 -7.89 1.73
C PRO A 185 -36.56 -6.40 1.47
N ILE A 186 -36.19 -5.95 0.28
CA ILE A 186 -36.44 -4.61 -0.24
C ILE A 186 -37.63 -4.67 -1.18
N LYS A 187 -38.54 -3.72 -1.00
CA LYS A 187 -39.81 -3.61 -1.71
C LYS A 187 -39.95 -2.28 -2.44
N ASP A 188 -40.79 -2.26 -3.46
CA ASP A 188 -41.17 -1.02 -4.14
C ASP A 188 -42.16 -0.17 -3.31
N HIS A 189 -42.57 0.98 -3.85
CA HIS A 189 -43.53 1.85 -3.18
C HIS A 189 -44.94 1.25 -3.03
N ASN A 190 -45.26 0.20 -3.80
CA ASN A 190 -46.51 -0.56 -3.77
C ASN A 190 -46.44 -1.83 -2.89
N GLN A 191 -45.34 -2.04 -2.16
CA GLN A 191 -45.07 -3.22 -1.32
C GLN A 191 -44.79 -4.52 -2.08
N ASN A 192 -44.52 -4.45 -3.39
CA ASN A 192 -44.05 -5.59 -4.16
C ASN A 192 -42.57 -5.86 -3.86
N TYR A 193 -42.19 -7.12 -3.77
CA TYR A 193 -40.80 -7.52 -3.52
C TYR A 193 -39.93 -7.25 -4.75
N LEU A 194 -38.72 -6.75 -4.54
CA LEU A 194 -37.73 -6.51 -5.61
C LEU A 194 -36.51 -7.42 -5.44
N PHE A 195 -35.79 -7.28 -4.32
CA PHE A 195 -34.58 -8.05 -4.02
C PHE A 195 -34.34 -8.11 -2.51
N SER A 196 -33.43 -8.97 -2.08
CA SER A 196 -32.97 -9.09 -0.71
C SER A 196 -31.52 -8.63 -0.55
N LEU A 197 -31.23 -8.01 0.58
CA LEU A 197 -29.88 -7.62 0.98
C LEU A 197 -29.38 -8.56 2.06
N LYS A 198 -28.29 -9.28 1.77
CA LYS A 198 -27.65 -10.21 2.70
C LYS A 198 -26.38 -9.64 3.26
N ILE A 199 -26.30 -9.53 4.59
CA ILE A 199 -25.09 -9.10 5.28
C ILE A 199 -24.04 -10.21 5.20
N LYS A 200 -22.83 -9.89 4.72
CA LYS A 200 -21.75 -10.88 4.52
C LYS A 200 -21.06 -11.30 5.82
N SER A 201 -21.04 -10.45 6.85
CA SER A 201 -20.40 -10.71 8.14
C SER A 201 -21.39 -10.58 9.30
N SER A 202 -21.39 -11.53 10.22
CA SER A 202 -22.25 -11.52 11.41
C SER A 202 -21.80 -10.55 12.51
N LEU A 203 -20.55 -10.07 12.46
CA LEU A 203 -19.97 -9.13 13.43
C LEU A 203 -19.24 -8.01 12.68
N ILE A 204 -19.56 -6.77 13.02
CA ILE A 204 -18.96 -5.58 12.42
C ILE A 204 -18.29 -4.74 13.50
N TYR A 205 -17.19 -4.11 13.14
CA TYR A 205 -16.43 -3.22 14.00
C TYR A 205 -16.87 -1.77 13.76
N ASN A 206 -17.37 -1.11 14.81
CA ASN A 206 -17.64 0.32 14.76
C ASN A 206 -16.31 1.09 14.79
N LYS A 207 -15.89 1.59 13.62
CA LYS A 207 -14.62 2.35 13.46
C LYS A 207 -14.54 3.56 14.38
N THR A 208 -15.63 4.28 14.58
CA THR A 208 -15.70 5.45 15.47
C THR A 208 -15.40 5.05 16.91
N ASN A 209 -16.01 3.97 17.41
CA ASN A 209 -15.73 3.45 18.75
C ASN A 209 -14.28 2.94 18.89
N VAL A 210 -13.72 2.34 17.84
CA VAL A 210 -12.29 1.95 17.80
C VAL A 210 -11.39 3.16 18.01
N TYR A 211 -11.59 4.26 17.25
CA TYR A 211 -10.79 5.47 17.37
C TYR A 211 -10.99 6.16 18.72
N ILE A 212 -12.23 6.29 19.19
CA ILE A 212 -12.54 6.94 20.48
C ILE A 212 -11.96 6.13 21.65
N SER A 213 -12.16 4.81 21.67
CA SER A 213 -11.59 3.92 22.69
C SER A 213 -10.07 4.03 22.72
N SER A 214 -9.44 3.99 21.54
CA SER A 214 -7.98 4.11 21.42
C SER A 214 -7.47 5.46 21.94
N ALA A 215 -8.13 6.57 21.59
CA ALA A 215 -7.78 7.90 22.06
C ALA A 215 -7.86 8.01 23.59
N PHE A 216 -8.90 7.42 24.20
CA PHE A 216 -9.03 7.38 25.66
C PHE A 216 -7.99 6.47 26.32
N TYR A 217 -7.58 5.36 25.69
CA TYR A 217 -6.45 4.56 26.18
C TYR A 217 -5.14 5.34 26.15
N PHE A 218 -4.82 6.05 25.08
CA PHE A 218 -3.67 6.94 25.03
C PHE A 218 -3.74 8.04 26.11
N LEU A 219 -4.91 8.64 26.31
CA LEU A 219 -5.12 9.63 27.36
C LEU A 219 -4.93 9.04 28.77
N SER A 220 -5.39 7.80 29.00
CA SER A 220 -5.18 7.09 30.25
C SER A 220 -3.69 6.84 30.51
N LEU A 221 -2.92 6.48 29.48
CA LEU A 221 -1.47 6.30 29.57
C LEU A 221 -0.77 7.61 29.96
N VAL A 222 -1.17 8.75 29.37
CA VAL A 222 -0.65 10.07 29.75
C VAL A 222 -0.95 10.40 31.21
N PHE A 223 -2.17 10.15 31.69
CA PHE A 223 -2.50 10.36 33.10
C PHE A 223 -1.73 9.42 34.03
N LEU A 224 -1.50 8.17 33.63
CA LEU A 224 -0.66 7.21 34.36
C LEU A 224 0.77 7.74 34.50
N PHE A 225 1.37 8.23 33.42
CA PHE A 225 2.69 8.87 33.43
C PHE A 225 2.75 10.06 34.39
N LEU A 226 1.73 10.92 34.39
CA LEU A 226 1.64 12.04 35.32
C LEU A 226 1.50 11.58 36.79
N LEU A 227 0.74 10.52 37.06
CA LEU A 227 0.60 9.94 38.40
C LEU A 227 1.92 9.37 38.92
N ILE A 228 2.63 8.61 38.08
CA ILE A 228 3.95 8.06 38.39
C ILE A 228 4.93 9.19 38.72
N ARG A 229 4.94 10.26 37.90
CA ARG A 229 5.76 11.44 38.17
C ARG A 229 5.48 12.04 39.54
N LEU A 230 4.20 12.25 39.88
CA LEU A 230 3.81 12.82 41.16
C LEU A 230 4.17 11.91 42.35
N PHE A 231 4.08 10.60 42.18
CA PHE A 231 4.51 9.65 43.18
C PHE A 231 6.00 9.77 43.47
N ILE A 232 6.84 9.76 42.43
CA ILE A 232 8.30 9.89 42.55
C ILE A 232 8.68 11.26 43.14
N HIS A 233 8.00 12.33 42.73
CA HIS A 233 8.25 13.68 43.22
C HIS A 233 8.01 13.81 44.75
N LYS A 234 7.03 13.08 45.30
CA LYS A 234 6.73 13.08 46.75
C LYS A 234 7.82 12.40 47.59
N ILE A 235 8.68 11.58 46.99
CA ILE A 235 9.75 10.89 47.72
C ILE A 235 10.83 11.90 48.13
N ARG A 236 10.85 12.26 49.42
CA ARG A 236 11.77 13.28 49.96
C ARG A 236 13.22 12.80 50.09
N LYS A 237 13.44 11.52 50.42
CA LYS A 237 14.78 10.98 50.66
C LYS A 237 15.44 10.60 49.33
N SER A 238 16.58 11.21 49.03
CA SER A 238 17.36 11.01 47.79
C SER A 238 17.64 9.53 47.45
N ARG A 239 18.08 8.72 48.43
CA ARG A 239 18.34 7.28 48.22
C ARG A 239 17.11 6.52 47.73
N PHE A 240 15.95 6.73 48.37
CA PHE A 240 14.70 6.08 47.98
C PHE A 240 14.20 6.57 46.63
N LYS A 241 14.52 7.81 46.26
CA LYS A 241 14.15 8.39 44.98
C LYS A 241 14.89 7.71 43.81
N ASN A 242 16.20 7.49 43.94
CA ASN A 242 16.96 6.76 42.91
C ASN A 242 16.55 5.29 42.82
N ILE A 243 16.26 4.63 43.96
CA ILE A 243 15.73 3.26 43.98
C ILE A 243 14.38 3.22 43.26
N ALA A 244 13.50 4.20 43.49
CA ALA A 244 12.22 4.29 42.79
C ALA A 244 12.38 4.51 41.28
N ILE A 245 13.39 5.25 40.82
CA ILE A 245 13.68 5.43 39.39
C ILE A 245 14.19 4.13 38.76
N VAL A 246 15.08 3.38 39.42
CA VAL A 246 15.51 2.06 38.93
C VAL A 246 14.33 1.08 38.91
N GLY A 247 13.51 1.08 39.97
CA GLY A 247 12.27 0.31 40.02
C GLY A 247 11.28 0.71 38.93
N LEU A 248 11.23 1.99 38.54
CA LEU A 248 10.40 2.48 37.44
C LEU A 248 10.82 1.86 36.10
N ALA A 249 12.13 1.75 35.82
CA ALA A 249 12.60 1.11 34.59
C ALA A 249 12.05 -0.33 34.47
N PHE A 250 12.15 -1.10 35.57
CA PHE A 250 11.65 -2.47 35.62
C PHE A 250 10.12 -2.53 35.53
N ALA A 251 9.41 -1.62 36.22
CA ALA A 251 7.96 -1.56 36.17
C ALA A 251 7.43 -1.20 34.78
N LEU A 252 8.08 -0.27 34.07
CA LEU A 252 7.73 0.08 32.68
C LEU A 252 8.00 -1.09 31.73
N PHE A 253 9.13 -1.79 31.91
CA PHE A 253 9.43 -2.99 31.12
C PHE A 253 8.39 -4.09 31.33
N ILE A 254 8.06 -4.42 32.59
CA ILE A 254 7.02 -5.42 32.89
C ILE A 254 5.67 -4.98 32.33
N LEU A 255 5.26 -3.73 32.57
CA LEU A 255 3.99 -3.21 32.07
C LEU A 255 3.92 -3.39 30.54
N ARG A 256 4.99 -3.04 29.84
CA ARG A 256 5.04 -3.17 28.40
C ARG A 256 5.02 -4.62 27.92
N TYR A 257 5.77 -5.50 28.58
CA TYR A 257 5.75 -6.94 28.30
C TYR A 257 4.34 -7.53 28.49
N LEU A 258 3.65 -7.18 29.59
CA LEU A 258 2.27 -7.62 29.83
C LEU A 258 1.30 -7.07 28.78
N MET A 259 1.46 -5.82 28.34
CA MET A 259 0.65 -5.26 27.25
C MET A 259 0.80 -6.06 25.96
N LEU A 260 2.01 -6.53 25.64
CA LEU A 260 2.27 -7.34 24.45
C LEU A 260 1.70 -8.75 24.59
N GLU A 261 2.00 -9.44 25.70
CA GLU A 261 1.58 -10.82 25.97
C GLU A 261 0.04 -10.97 26.00
N TYR A 262 -0.64 -10.05 26.69
CA TYR A 262 -2.10 -10.06 26.80
C TYR A 262 -2.80 -9.28 25.68
N HIS A 263 -2.04 -8.74 24.72
CA HIS A 263 -2.57 -7.88 23.65
C HIS A 263 -3.46 -6.75 24.16
N PHE A 264 -3.06 -6.12 25.28
CA PHE A 264 -3.82 -5.07 25.92
C PHE A 264 -3.32 -3.69 25.51
N PRO A 265 -4.21 -2.76 25.09
CA PRO A 265 -5.64 -2.95 24.81
C PRO A 265 -5.94 -3.73 23.52
N LEU A 266 -7.02 -4.52 23.51
CA LEU A 266 -7.38 -5.34 22.35
C LEU A 266 -7.83 -4.49 21.16
N VAL A 267 -8.44 -3.33 21.42
CA VAL A 267 -8.84 -2.35 20.39
C VAL A 267 -7.68 -1.93 19.48
N PHE A 268 -6.44 -1.89 19.98
CA PHE A 268 -5.30 -1.47 19.16
C PHE A 268 -5.09 -2.38 17.95
N LYS A 269 -5.41 -3.68 18.05
CA LYS A 269 -5.36 -4.60 16.90
C LYS A 269 -6.32 -4.27 15.76
N GLN A 270 -7.22 -3.30 15.91
CA GLN A 270 -8.09 -2.83 14.83
C GLN A 270 -7.54 -1.58 14.12
N LEU A 271 -6.49 -0.96 14.68
CA LEU A 271 -5.82 0.18 14.07
C LEU A 271 -4.75 -0.31 13.09
N GLU A 272 -4.70 0.30 11.90
CA GLU A 272 -3.67 0.01 10.88
C GLU A 272 -2.25 0.21 11.42
N LEU A 273 -2.04 1.18 12.32
CA LEU A 273 -0.75 1.46 12.96
C LEU A 273 -0.19 0.26 13.76
N PHE A 274 -1.07 -0.60 14.28
CA PHE A 274 -0.70 -1.80 15.05
C PHE A 274 -0.74 -3.09 14.22
N GLN A 275 -0.88 -2.98 12.90
CA GLN A 275 -0.74 -4.09 11.96
C GLN A 275 0.72 -4.26 11.52
N PRO A 276 1.16 -5.49 11.22
CA PRO A 276 2.53 -5.75 10.78
C PRO A 276 2.81 -5.30 9.34
N HIS A 277 1.79 -4.96 8.55
CA HIS A 277 1.93 -4.66 7.11
C HIS A 277 2.87 -3.49 6.79
N HIS A 278 2.88 -2.45 7.62
CA HIS A 278 3.75 -1.29 7.39
C HIS A 278 5.17 -1.47 7.95
N PHE A 279 5.31 -2.26 9.02
CA PHE A 279 6.56 -2.47 9.72
C PHE A 279 6.43 -3.58 10.77
N ALA A 280 7.38 -4.51 10.78
CA ALA A 280 7.54 -5.50 11.85
C ALA A 280 9.00 -5.96 11.92
N ILE A 281 9.53 -6.14 13.14
CA ILE A 281 10.91 -6.65 13.35
C ILE A 281 10.88 -8.01 14.05
N SER A 282 10.10 -8.13 15.13
CA SER A 282 10.15 -9.29 16.02
C SER A 282 8.89 -9.40 16.86
N MET A 283 8.76 -10.47 17.65
CA MET A 283 7.64 -10.62 18.60
C MET A 283 7.54 -9.46 19.61
N MET A 284 8.65 -8.81 19.96
CA MET A 284 8.67 -7.66 20.89
C MET A 284 8.28 -6.34 20.19
N ILE A 285 8.35 -6.30 18.86
CA ILE A 285 8.03 -5.13 18.03
C ILE A 285 7.27 -5.63 16.79
N PRO A 286 6.00 -6.03 16.98
CA PRO A 286 5.21 -6.63 15.91
C PRO A 286 4.60 -5.57 14.98
N SER A 287 4.64 -4.29 15.33
CA SER A 287 4.06 -3.20 14.55
C SER A 287 4.75 -1.84 14.76
N LEU A 288 4.44 -0.86 13.91
CA LEU A 288 4.91 0.52 14.05
C LEU A 288 4.36 1.20 15.32
N GLY A 289 3.10 0.95 15.65
CA GLY A 289 2.44 1.44 16.86
C GLY A 289 3.10 0.91 18.13
N ASP A 290 3.53 -0.35 18.10
CA ASP A 290 4.25 -0.94 19.22
C ASP A 290 5.63 -0.30 19.43
N LEU A 291 6.33 0.04 18.35
CA LEU A 291 7.58 0.81 18.41
C LEU A 291 7.36 2.24 18.93
N LEU A 292 6.27 2.90 18.52
CA LEU A 292 5.88 4.21 19.04
C LEU A 292 5.64 4.17 20.55
N LEU A 293 4.95 3.14 21.05
CA LEU A 293 4.78 2.94 22.48
C LEU A 293 6.11 2.70 23.20
N HIS A 294 7.00 1.89 22.63
CA HIS A 294 8.35 1.69 23.19
C HIS A 294 9.13 3.01 23.28
N ALA A 295 9.12 3.81 22.21
CA ALA A 295 9.77 5.12 22.18
C ALA A 295 9.18 6.10 23.21
N ALA A 296 7.85 6.09 23.39
CA ALA A 296 7.17 6.90 24.40
C ALA A 296 7.52 6.48 25.84
N PHE A 297 7.59 5.17 26.13
CA PHE A 297 7.98 4.65 27.45
C PHE A 297 9.43 4.98 27.77
N VAL A 298 10.34 4.84 26.80
CA VAL A 298 11.76 5.20 26.93
C VAL A 298 11.91 6.70 27.19
N LEU A 299 11.22 7.55 26.42
CA LEU A 299 11.25 8.99 26.65
C LEU A 299 10.70 9.35 28.03
N PHE A 300 9.58 8.75 28.44
CA PHE A 300 9.01 9.00 29.76
C PHE A 300 10.00 8.64 30.88
N PHE A 301 10.66 7.49 30.80
CA PHE A 301 11.70 7.09 31.75
C PHE A 301 12.83 8.13 31.82
N PHE A 302 13.39 8.54 30.69
CA PHE A 302 14.49 9.51 30.67
C PHE A 302 14.06 10.92 31.06
N MET A 303 12.80 11.31 30.82
CA MET A 303 12.22 12.54 31.33
C MET A 303 12.16 12.52 32.87
N ILE A 304 11.67 11.44 33.47
CA ILE A 304 11.66 11.29 34.94
C ILE A 304 13.08 11.26 35.49
N PHE A 305 14.00 10.53 34.85
CA PHE A 305 15.41 10.52 35.22
C PHE A 305 16.01 11.94 35.19
N TYR A 306 15.74 12.71 34.13
CA TYR A 306 16.24 14.08 33.99
C TYR A 306 15.72 15.01 35.09
N LEU A 307 14.42 14.94 35.41
CA LEU A 307 13.77 15.81 36.37
C LEU A 307 14.06 15.43 37.82
N GLU A 308 14.02 14.14 38.13
CA GLU A 308 13.85 13.67 39.51
C GLU A 308 15.08 12.96 40.09
N SER A 309 16.02 12.49 39.28
CA SER A 309 17.23 11.77 39.77
C SER A 309 18.08 12.62 40.70
N VAL A 310 18.68 12.02 41.72
CA VAL A 310 19.63 12.72 42.61
C VAL A 310 20.92 11.91 42.68
N LEU A 311 21.82 12.16 41.73
CA LEU A 311 23.09 11.44 41.62
C LEU A 311 24.12 12.08 42.56
N ALA A 312 24.60 11.32 43.54
CA ALA A 312 25.68 11.75 44.42
C ALA A 312 27.03 11.49 43.76
N LEU A 313 27.89 12.50 43.72
CA LEU A 313 29.25 12.36 43.20
C LEU A 313 30.15 11.66 44.23
N PRO A 314 31.01 10.71 43.81
CA PRO A 314 32.01 10.11 44.70
C PRO A 314 32.93 11.16 45.33
N SER A 315 33.36 10.94 46.57
CA SER A 315 34.27 11.86 47.27
C SER A 315 35.67 11.89 46.63
N LYS A 316 36.21 10.73 46.25
CA LYS A 316 37.54 10.62 45.62
C LYS A 316 37.48 10.92 44.12
N LYS A 317 38.46 11.69 43.62
CA LYS A 317 38.57 12.07 42.20
C LYS A 317 38.61 10.88 41.24
N VAL A 318 39.33 9.80 41.59
CA VAL A 318 39.44 8.58 40.75
C VAL A 318 38.06 7.99 40.45
N PHE A 319 37.19 7.88 41.46
CA PHE A 319 35.83 7.36 41.28
C PHE A 319 34.94 8.29 40.45
N ARG A 320 35.21 9.59 40.40
CA ARG A 320 34.48 10.53 39.52
C ARG A 320 34.83 10.30 38.05
N TYR A 321 36.11 10.04 37.75
CA TYR A 321 36.54 9.71 36.39
C TYR A 321 36.04 8.33 35.96
N LEU A 322 36.04 7.34 36.86
CA LEU A 322 35.41 6.04 36.58
C LEU A 322 33.92 6.18 36.28
N LEU A 323 33.20 7.03 37.02
CA LEU A 323 31.79 7.33 36.75
C LEU A 323 31.59 8.00 35.38
N LEU A 324 32.47 8.94 35.00
CA LEU A 324 32.45 9.55 33.67
C LEU A 324 32.65 8.49 32.58
N ILE A 325 33.65 7.62 32.71
CA ILE A 325 33.91 6.55 31.74
C ILE A 325 32.72 5.60 31.64
N SER A 326 32.14 5.18 32.77
CA SER A 326 30.96 4.30 32.75
C SER A 326 29.76 4.98 32.10
N PHE A 327 29.56 6.28 32.35
CA PHE A 327 28.49 7.03 31.71
C PHE A 327 28.69 7.12 30.20
N LEU A 328 29.91 7.44 29.75
CA LEU A 328 30.23 7.51 28.33
C LEU A 328 29.96 6.15 27.66
N ALA A 329 30.41 5.05 28.27
CA ALA A 329 30.14 3.71 27.78
C ALA A 329 28.63 3.42 27.69
N ILE A 330 27.85 3.72 28.73
CA ILE A 330 26.39 3.54 28.73
C ILE A 330 25.73 4.40 27.64
N SER A 331 26.19 5.65 27.45
CA SER A 331 25.63 6.55 26.45
C SER A 331 25.90 6.09 25.01
N VAL A 332 27.06 5.48 24.75
CA VAL A 332 27.35 4.86 23.44
C VAL A 332 26.49 3.62 23.22
N LEU A 333 26.32 2.77 24.24
CA LEU A 333 25.46 1.58 24.15
C LEU A 333 24.00 1.97 23.87
N LEU A 334 23.48 3.00 24.55
CA LEU A 334 22.16 3.56 24.28
C LEU A 334 22.06 4.13 22.86
N PHE A 335 23.10 4.80 22.38
CA PHE A 335 23.15 5.29 21.02
C PHE A 335 23.12 4.16 19.98
N TRP A 336 23.88 3.08 20.18
CA TRP A 336 23.82 1.89 19.33
C TRP A 336 22.45 1.24 19.32
N PHE A 337 21.78 1.16 20.48
CA PHE A 337 20.40 0.67 20.56
C PHE A 337 19.46 1.53 19.72
N VAL A 338 19.51 2.86 19.87
CA VAL A 338 18.68 3.78 19.07
C VAL A 338 19.00 3.68 17.58
N HIS A 339 20.29 3.62 17.23
CA HIS A 339 20.74 3.47 15.85
C HIS A 339 20.20 2.17 15.23
N TYR A 340 20.24 1.04 15.94
CA TYR A 340 19.69 -0.23 15.47
C TYR A 340 18.19 -0.15 15.15
N TYR A 341 17.38 0.48 16.02
CA TYR A 341 15.94 0.64 15.72
C TYR A 341 15.69 1.64 14.60
N PHE A 342 16.53 2.66 14.48
CA PHE A 342 16.40 3.64 13.41
C PHE A 342 16.72 3.00 12.04
N GLU A 343 17.79 2.19 11.98
CA GLU A 343 18.17 1.37 10.82
C GLU A 343 17.04 0.39 10.47
N SER A 344 16.57 -0.35 11.47
CA SER A 344 15.50 -1.35 11.30
C SER A 344 14.17 -0.72 10.86
N LEU A 345 13.83 0.48 11.35
CA LEU A 345 12.63 1.23 10.95
C LEU A 345 12.60 1.49 9.45
N ILE A 346 13.76 1.76 8.85
CA ILE A 346 13.86 2.06 7.41
C ILE A 346 13.95 0.76 6.61
N LEU A 347 14.83 -0.16 6.99
CA LEU A 347 15.09 -1.40 6.24
C LEU A 347 13.89 -2.36 6.24
N HIS A 348 13.15 -2.48 7.35
CA HIS A 348 12.06 -3.46 7.52
C HIS A 348 10.65 -2.84 7.44
N SER A 349 10.51 -1.65 6.84
CA SER A 349 9.20 -1.03 6.60
C SER A 349 8.87 -0.98 5.12
N SER A 350 7.58 -0.89 4.78
CA SER A 350 7.11 -0.51 3.43
C SER A 350 6.91 1.00 3.28
N ILE A 351 7.28 1.78 4.31
CA ILE A 351 7.04 3.22 4.38
C ILE A 351 8.12 3.97 3.59
N ASN A 352 7.70 4.92 2.75
CA ASN A 352 8.61 5.85 2.10
C ASN A 352 9.09 6.93 3.10
N PHE A 353 10.41 7.02 3.28
CA PHE A 353 11.08 8.01 4.15
C PHE A 353 11.78 9.13 3.36
N ASP A 354 11.73 9.10 2.03
CA ASP A 354 12.37 10.07 1.14
C ASP A 354 11.53 11.36 1.05
N VAL A 355 11.72 12.25 2.03
CA VAL A 355 10.88 13.44 2.27
C VAL A 355 10.86 14.46 1.12
N TYR A 356 11.82 14.40 0.21
CA TYR A 356 11.80 15.24 -1.00
C TYR A 356 10.65 14.86 -1.94
N GLN A 357 10.17 13.62 -1.90
CA GLN A 357 8.95 13.16 -2.55
C GLN A 357 7.74 13.47 -1.66
N PHE A 358 7.46 14.77 -1.47
CA PHE A 358 6.45 15.23 -0.52
C PHE A 358 5.04 14.63 -0.76
N PHE A 359 4.67 14.41 -2.02
CA PHE A 359 3.35 13.87 -2.39
C PHE A 359 3.17 12.39 -2.04
N ASP A 360 4.28 11.64 -1.86
CA ASP A 360 4.26 10.21 -1.54
C ASP A 360 4.33 9.96 -0.02
N LEU A 361 4.32 11.03 0.80
CA LEU A 361 4.41 10.92 2.25
C LEU A 361 3.08 10.46 2.85
N SER A 362 3.16 9.38 3.62
CA SER A 362 2.04 8.85 4.37
C SER A 362 2.01 9.38 5.81
N ILE A 363 0.86 9.23 6.49
CA ILE A 363 0.76 9.46 7.94
C ILE A 363 1.75 8.59 8.74
N TYR A 364 2.11 7.41 8.21
CA TYR A 364 3.07 6.50 8.81
C TYR A 364 4.49 7.05 8.78
N THR A 365 4.85 7.81 7.74
CA THR A 365 6.13 8.52 7.67
C THR A 365 6.26 9.53 8.82
N LEU A 366 5.17 10.25 9.15
CA LEU A 366 5.14 11.18 10.29
C LEU A 366 5.29 10.45 11.64
N PHE A 367 4.66 9.28 11.80
CA PHE A 367 4.87 8.45 12.99
C PHE A 367 6.31 7.93 13.09
N GLY A 368 6.93 7.57 11.97
CA GLY A 368 8.34 7.22 11.90
C GLY A 368 9.24 8.36 12.41
N PHE A 369 9.04 9.59 11.92
CA PHE A 369 9.75 10.77 12.41
C PHE A 369 9.50 11.05 13.89
N LEU A 370 8.26 10.87 14.36
CA LEU A 370 7.95 11.00 15.78
C LEU A 370 8.76 10.01 16.62
N ILE A 371 8.80 8.73 16.24
CA ILE A 371 9.60 7.69 16.92
C ILE A 371 11.08 8.10 17.02
N ILE A 372 11.65 8.58 15.91
CA ILE A 372 13.05 9.01 15.84
C ILE A 372 13.32 10.16 16.81
N VAL A 373 12.45 11.18 16.82
CA VAL A 373 12.55 12.31 17.76
C VAL A 373 12.44 11.86 19.21
N LEU A 374 11.53 10.95 19.52
CA LEU A 374 11.36 10.43 20.88
C LEU A 374 12.62 9.71 21.37
N PHE A 375 13.26 8.89 20.52
CA PHE A 375 14.53 8.23 20.86
C PHE A 375 15.72 9.20 20.96
N LEU A 376 15.88 10.11 19.99
CA LEU A 376 16.94 11.13 20.03
C LEU A 376 16.77 12.05 21.25
N GLY A 377 15.53 12.45 21.55
CA GLY A 377 15.18 13.21 22.74
C GLY A 377 15.52 12.48 24.04
N SER A 378 15.33 11.15 24.07
CA SER A 378 15.70 10.30 25.20
C SER A 378 17.21 10.33 25.48
N ILE A 379 18.03 10.16 24.43
CA ILE A 379 19.50 10.25 24.54
C ILE A 379 19.92 11.66 24.96
N PHE A 380 19.33 12.69 24.34
CA PHE A 380 19.62 14.09 24.69
C PHE A 380 19.38 14.35 26.18
N LEU A 381 18.21 13.95 26.72
CA LEU A 381 17.85 14.14 28.13
C LEU A 381 18.77 13.36 29.07
N PHE A 382 19.11 12.12 28.72
CA PHE A 382 20.05 11.31 29.50
C PHE A 382 21.42 11.99 29.60
N CYS A 383 22.01 12.33 28.46
CA CYS A 383 23.34 12.90 28.39
C CYS A 383 23.39 14.28 29.07
N ASP A 384 22.40 15.12 28.82
CA ASP A 384 22.30 16.44 29.43
C ASP A 384 22.19 16.38 30.96
N ARG A 385 21.40 15.43 31.50
CA ARG A 385 21.30 15.21 32.95
C ARG A 385 22.65 14.88 33.57
N ILE A 386 23.38 13.96 32.94
CA ILE A 386 24.66 13.50 33.48
C ILE A 386 25.71 14.61 33.41
N PHE A 387 25.81 15.34 32.29
CA PHE A 387 26.74 16.47 32.21
C PHE A 387 26.39 17.59 33.21
N LYS A 388 25.10 17.83 33.46
CA LYS A 388 24.67 18.77 34.51
C LYS A 388 25.21 18.35 35.89
N VAL A 389 25.09 17.08 36.26
CA VAL A 389 25.64 16.56 37.53
C VAL A 389 27.17 16.63 37.56
N LEU A 390 27.84 16.26 36.47
CA LEU A 390 29.30 16.24 36.39
C LEU A 390 29.93 17.63 36.36
N SER A 391 29.19 18.68 35.93
CA SER A 391 29.67 20.07 35.84
C SER A 391 30.17 20.67 37.17
N GLU A 392 29.78 20.08 38.29
CA GLU A 392 30.27 20.48 39.62
C GLU A 392 31.69 20.01 39.91
N SER A 393 32.19 19.00 39.18
CA SER A 393 33.43 18.31 39.52
C SER A 393 34.40 18.04 38.38
N ILE A 394 33.92 18.10 37.13
CA ILE A 394 34.70 17.81 35.92
C ILE A 394 34.78 19.08 35.07
N THR A 395 36.00 19.43 34.63
CA THR A 395 36.24 20.50 33.67
C THR A 395 36.14 19.97 32.24
N PHE A 396 35.85 20.85 31.28
CA PHE A 396 35.80 20.48 29.86
C PHE A 396 37.11 19.83 29.36
N LYS A 397 38.28 20.32 29.81
CA LYS A 397 39.59 19.72 29.49
C LYS A 397 39.69 18.26 29.96
N ASN A 398 39.25 17.97 31.18
CA ASN A 398 39.27 16.61 31.71
C ASN A 398 38.28 15.72 30.97
N PHE A 399 37.10 16.24 30.63
CA PHE A 399 36.13 15.51 29.83
C PHE A 399 36.73 15.07 28.48
N ILE A 400 37.36 15.99 27.74
CA ILE A 400 37.99 15.69 26.45
C ILE A 400 39.09 14.63 26.58
N LEU A 401 39.90 14.68 27.66
CA LEU A 401 40.95 13.70 27.93
C LEU A 401 40.42 12.27 28.06
N PHE A 402 39.24 12.08 28.67
CA PHE A 402 38.63 10.75 28.83
C PHE A 402 37.68 10.38 27.68
N PHE A 403 37.08 11.37 27.00
CA PHE A 403 36.16 11.15 25.90
C PHE A 403 36.84 10.51 24.69
N PHE A 404 37.97 11.05 24.22
CA PHE A 404 38.63 10.55 23.01
C PHE A 404 39.10 9.09 23.14
N PRO A 405 39.76 8.64 24.22
CA PRO A 405 40.12 7.23 24.38
C PRO A 405 38.90 6.30 24.33
N VAL A 406 37.82 6.65 25.04
CA VAL A 406 36.58 5.86 25.03
C VAL A 406 35.97 5.85 23.63
N PHE A 407 35.90 7.01 22.96
CA PHE A 407 35.38 7.14 21.60
C PHE A 407 36.19 6.33 20.59
N ILE A 408 37.53 6.34 20.68
CA ILE A 408 38.43 5.54 19.81
C ILE A 408 38.20 4.04 20.05
N VAL A 409 38.05 3.60 21.31
CA VAL A 409 37.71 2.19 21.61
C VAL A 409 36.41 1.80 20.93
N PHE A 410 35.38 2.65 20.96
CA PHE A 410 34.12 2.33 20.27
C PHE A 410 34.23 2.38 18.75
N VAL A 411 34.97 3.33 18.18
CA VAL A 411 35.25 3.38 16.72
C VAL A 411 36.01 2.13 16.27
N THR A 412 37.01 1.70 17.03
CA THR A 412 37.77 0.47 16.72
C THR A 412 36.88 -0.76 16.80
N ILE A 413 35.99 -0.86 17.80
CA ILE A 413 34.99 -1.95 17.86
C ILE A 413 34.10 -1.94 16.61
N THR A 414 33.60 -0.79 16.16
CA THR A 414 32.77 -0.74 14.94
C THR A 414 33.51 -1.12 13.67
N LEU A 415 34.81 -0.78 13.57
CA LEU A 415 35.65 -1.15 12.44
C LEU A 415 35.96 -2.66 12.43
N VAL A 416 36.25 -3.25 13.59
CA VAL A 416 36.56 -4.69 13.72
C VAL A 416 35.34 -5.55 13.40
N LEU A 417 34.14 -5.11 13.75
CA LEU A 417 32.89 -5.79 13.42
C LEU A 417 32.46 -5.58 11.94
N SER A 418 33.30 -4.94 11.12
CA SER A 418 33.03 -4.60 9.71
C SER A 418 31.74 -3.81 9.48
N ILE A 419 31.29 -3.01 10.46
CA ILE A 419 30.05 -2.24 10.34
C ILE A 419 30.36 -0.81 9.87
N GLN A 420 30.88 -0.70 8.65
CA GLN A 420 31.43 0.56 8.11
C GLN A 420 30.37 1.68 8.02
N GLU A 421 29.12 1.33 7.74
CA GLU A 421 27.99 2.26 7.66
C GLU A 421 27.69 3.00 8.99
N LYS A 422 28.24 2.52 10.11
CA LYS A 422 28.01 3.10 11.46
C LYS A 422 28.97 4.23 11.82
N LEU A 423 30.05 4.44 11.05
CA LEU A 423 31.08 5.44 11.37
C LEU A 423 30.53 6.87 11.36
N LEU A 424 29.74 7.23 10.35
CA LEU A 424 29.16 8.56 10.23
C LEU A 424 28.22 8.86 11.41
N SER A 425 27.42 7.87 11.80
CA SER A 425 26.52 7.97 12.97
C SER A 425 27.30 8.20 14.27
N LEU A 426 28.44 7.53 14.46
CA LEU A 426 29.31 7.77 15.61
C LEU A 426 29.90 9.18 15.63
N VAL A 427 30.25 9.75 14.48
CA VAL A 427 30.73 11.14 14.39
C VAL A 427 29.64 12.11 14.86
N PHE A 428 28.39 11.94 14.41
CA PHE A 428 27.26 12.76 14.88
C PHE A 428 27.00 12.60 16.38
N TYR A 429 27.08 11.38 16.91
CA TYR A 429 27.05 11.14 18.36
C TYR A 429 28.16 11.91 19.08
N GLY A 430 29.39 11.88 18.57
CA GLY A 430 30.52 12.61 19.15
C GLY A 430 30.28 14.13 19.17
N ILE A 431 29.78 14.69 18.06
CA ILE A 431 29.39 16.11 17.98
C ILE A 431 28.33 16.46 19.02
N LEU A 432 27.28 15.63 19.15
CA LEU A 432 26.22 15.84 20.12
C LEU A 432 26.76 15.84 21.55
N ILE A 433 27.60 14.87 21.92
CA ILE A 433 28.17 14.75 23.26
C ILE A 433 29.11 15.94 23.57
N ILE A 434 29.95 16.36 22.61
CA ILE A 434 30.81 17.53 22.77
C ILE A 434 29.97 18.80 22.95
N TYR A 435 28.91 18.97 22.15
CA TYR A 435 27.99 20.10 22.25
C TYR A 435 27.32 20.18 23.64
N LEU A 436 26.79 19.06 24.15
CA LEU A 436 26.17 18.98 25.47
C LEU A 436 27.18 19.24 26.59
N ALA A 437 28.36 18.63 26.50
CA ALA A 437 29.46 18.84 27.44
C ALA A 437 29.91 20.31 27.45
N PHE A 438 30.02 20.95 26.29
CA PHE A 438 30.37 22.35 26.18
C PHE A 438 29.36 23.24 26.90
N ILE A 439 28.06 23.04 26.69
CA ILE A 439 27.05 23.87 27.34
C ILE A 439 27.07 23.66 28.87
N ARG A 440 27.04 22.41 29.32
CA ARG A 440 26.89 22.10 30.76
C ARG A 440 28.17 22.29 31.56
N LEU A 441 29.34 21.91 31.04
CA LEU A 441 30.61 22.03 31.79
C LEU A 441 31.12 23.48 31.85
N TYR A 442 30.73 24.35 30.90
CA TYR A 442 30.90 25.80 31.00
C TYR A 442 29.75 26.50 31.75
N LYS A 443 28.83 25.74 32.37
CA LYS A 443 27.70 26.22 33.17
C LYS A 443 26.77 27.21 32.43
N LYS A 444 26.67 27.08 31.11
CA LYS A 444 25.72 27.85 30.31
C LYS A 444 24.32 27.24 30.44
N SER A 445 23.30 28.09 30.35
CA SER A 445 21.91 27.65 30.16
C SER A 445 21.62 27.51 28.66
N TYR A 446 20.64 26.68 28.33
CA TYR A 446 20.13 26.60 26.97
C TYR A 446 19.35 27.87 26.63
N SER A 447 19.98 28.76 25.86
CA SER A 447 19.27 29.85 25.21
C SER A 447 18.50 29.33 23.99
N TYR A 448 17.49 30.08 23.55
CA TYR A 448 16.68 29.71 22.37
C TYR A 448 17.55 29.42 21.12
N PRO A 449 18.57 30.23 20.77
CA PRO A 449 19.46 29.91 19.64
C PRO A 449 20.25 28.61 19.80
N LEU A 450 20.68 28.27 21.03
CA LEU A 450 21.40 27.02 21.28
C LEU A 450 20.48 25.82 21.07
N LEU A 451 19.21 25.89 21.50
CA LEU A 451 18.24 24.81 21.28
C LEU A 451 17.92 24.63 19.79
N ILE A 452 17.79 25.72 19.04
CA ILE A 452 17.64 25.63 17.57
C ILE A 452 18.86 24.97 16.95
N LEU A 453 20.08 25.32 17.38
CA LEU A 453 21.29 24.68 16.87
C LEU A 453 21.31 23.17 17.16
N ALA A 454 20.83 22.74 18.34
CA ALA A 454 20.70 21.32 18.65
C ALA A 454 19.68 20.63 17.73
N LEU A 455 18.53 21.24 17.51
CA LEU A 455 17.51 20.72 16.58
C LEU A 455 18.05 20.64 15.15
N LEU A 456 18.82 21.62 14.71
CA LEU A 456 19.46 21.65 13.39
C LEU A 456 20.43 20.47 13.24
N VAL A 457 21.30 20.22 14.22
CA VAL A 457 22.24 19.09 14.20
C VAL A 457 21.49 17.75 14.20
N LEU A 458 20.41 17.62 14.98
CA LEU A 458 19.59 16.40 15.00
C LEU A 458 18.85 16.17 13.67
N ALA A 459 18.32 17.23 13.06
CA ALA A 459 17.67 17.16 11.75
C ALA A 459 18.69 16.77 10.67
N LEU A 460 19.88 17.37 10.67
CA LEU A 460 20.96 17.01 9.74
C LEU A 460 21.37 15.55 9.90
N TYR A 461 21.55 15.06 11.13
CA TYR A 461 21.82 13.66 11.40
C TYR A 461 20.72 12.75 10.84
N THR A 462 19.45 13.08 11.12
CA THR A 462 18.29 12.29 10.68
C THR A 462 18.26 12.14 9.16
N VAL A 463 18.46 13.24 8.42
CA VAL A 463 18.40 13.25 6.95
C VAL A 463 19.54 12.42 6.37
N VAL A 464 20.77 12.67 6.81
CA VAL A 464 21.96 11.96 6.33
C VAL A 464 21.83 10.46 6.60
N PHE A 465 21.32 10.09 7.78
CA PHE A 465 21.06 8.71 8.14
C PHE A 465 19.99 8.06 7.25
N ILE A 466 18.86 8.75 7.02
CA ILE A 466 17.77 8.24 6.18
C ILE A 466 18.23 8.04 4.76
N THR A 467 18.89 9.04 4.15
CA THR A 467 19.37 8.92 2.77
C THR A 467 20.36 7.76 2.63
N SER A 468 21.29 7.60 3.57
CA SER A 468 22.24 6.47 3.55
C SER A 468 21.53 5.12 3.66
N THR A 469 20.57 5.01 4.58
CA THR A 469 19.86 3.74 4.84
C THR A 469 18.85 3.42 3.74
N SER A 470 18.18 4.43 3.17
CA SER A 470 17.27 4.27 2.03
C SER A 470 18.03 3.78 0.80
N ASN A 471 19.22 4.33 0.52
CA ASN A 471 20.09 3.84 -0.56
C ASN A 471 20.54 2.39 -0.35
N LEU A 472 20.83 1.98 0.89
CA LEU A 472 21.16 0.58 1.20
C LEU A 472 19.95 -0.33 0.96
N LYS A 473 18.76 0.08 1.45
CA LYS A 473 17.50 -0.63 1.22
C LYS A 473 17.23 -0.80 -0.26
N ASP A 474 17.31 0.27 -1.04
CA ASP A 474 17.10 0.28 -2.48
C ASP A 474 18.04 -0.70 -3.20
N ARG A 475 19.33 -0.73 -2.84
CA ARG A 475 20.29 -1.68 -3.43
C ARG A 475 19.95 -3.14 -3.11
N GLU A 476 19.56 -3.46 -1.88
CA GLU A 476 19.14 -4.83 -1.53
C GLU A 476 17.82 -5.21 -2.19
N THR A 477 16.85 -4.28 -2.26
CA THR A 477 15.60 -4.47 -3.00
C THR A 477 15.88 -4.76 -4.47
N ARG A 478 16.73 -3.98 -5.14
CA ARG A 478 17.09 -4.22 -6.55
C ARG A 478 17.76 -5.58 -6.77
N LYS A 479 18.56 -6.08 -5.84
CA LYS A 479 19.11 -7.45 -5.95
C LYS A 479 18.00 -8.50 -5.91
N VAL A 480 17.05 -8.37 -4.99
CA VAL A 480 15.90 -9.29 -4.91
C VAL A 480 15.03 -9.19 -6.16
N LEU A 481 14.80 -7.99 -6.68
CA LEU A 481 14.07 -7.80 -7.94
C LEU A 481 14.81 -8.40 -9.13
N ALA A 482 16.13 -8.26 -9.21
CA ALA A 482 16.93 -8.87 -10.27
C ALA A 482 16.86 -10.39 -10.22
N LEU A 483 16.89 -10.98 -9.02
CA LEU A 483 16.69 -12.42 -8.82
C LEU A 483 15.28 -12.86 -9.20
N ASN A 484 14.26 -12.06 -8.90
CA ASN A 484 12.87 -12.36 -9.31
C ASN A 484 12.67 -12.21 -10.83
N LEU A 485 13.34 -11.26 -11.47
CA LEU A 485 13.32 -11.10 -12.93
C LEU A 485 14.14 -12.18 -13.63
N ALA A 486 15.16 -12.75 -12.97
CA ALA A 486 15.90 -13.90 -13.48
C ALA A 486 15.13 -15.20 -13.28
N ASN A 487 14.47 -15.36 -12.13
CA ASN A 487 13.58 -16.47 -11.85
C ASN A 487 12.19 -16.16 -12.43
N GLU A 488 12.06 -16.25 -13.75
CA GLU A 488 10.78 -16.24 -14.47
C GLU A 488 10.01 -17.56 -14.22
N ARG A 489 10.01 -18.08 -12.99
CA ARG A 489 9.32 -19.30 -12.60
C ARG A 489 8.15 -18.96 -11.70
N ASP A 490 6.99 -19.48 -12.06
CA ASP A 490 5.79 -19.40 -11.26
C ASP A 490 5.71 -20.62 -10.32
N GLN A 491 6.25 -20.47 -9.11
CA GLN A 491 6.29 -21.55 -8.11
C GLN A 491 4.91 -22.12 -7.77
N ILE A 492 3.85 -21.31 -7.83
CA ILE A 492 2.50 -21.78 -7.58
C ILE A 492 2.02 -22.63 -8.76
N ALA A 493 2.29 -22.19 -10.01
CA ALA A 493 2.01 -23.03 -11.18
C ALA A 493 2.77 -24.36 -11.09
N GLU A 494 4.08 -24.33 -10.79
CA GLU A 494 4.90 -25.55 -10.65
C GLU A 494 4.31 -26.52 -9.61
N MET A 495 3.91 -26.01 -8.44
CA MET A 495 3.26 -26.80 -7.39
C MET A 495 1.91 -27.39 -7.84
N LEU A 496 1.12 -26.65 -8.63
CA LEU A 496 -0.16 -27.14 -9.15
C LEU A 496 0.02 -28.18 -10.26
N LEU A 497 1.04 -28.03 -11.10
CA LEU A 497 1.37 -29.00 -12.16
C LEU A 497 1.77 -30.36 -11.59
N GLU A 498 2.51 -30.37 -10.47
CA GLU A 498 2.84 -31.61 -9.72
C GLU A 498 1.58 -32.34 -9.24
N GLY A 499 0.50 -31.62 -8.92
CA GLY A 499 -0.77 -32.22 -8.52
C GLY A 499 -1.57 -32.81 -9.69
N ILE A 500 -1.54 -32.15 -10.85
CA ILE A 500 -2.39 -32.47 -12.00
C ILE A 500 -1.83 -33.62 -12.83
N GLU A 501 -0.52 -33.81 -12.88
CA GLU A 501 0.13 -34.79 -13.77
C GLU A 501 -0.35 -36.23 -13.57
N GLN A 502 -0.62 -36.66 -12.33
CA GLN A 502 -1.12 -38.01 -12.06
C GLN A 502 -2.57 -38.18 -12.52
N GLU A 503 -3.36 -37.12 -12.45
CA GLU A 503 -4.76 -37.14 -12.89
C GLU A 503 -4.85 -37.21 -14.43
N ILE A 504 -3.96 -36.49 -15.15
CA ILE A 504 -3.86 -36.56 -16.61
C ILE A 504 -3.41 -37.96 -17.06
N GLU A 505 -2.39 -38.54 -16.42
CA GLU A 505 -1.87 -39.87 -16.79
C GLU A 505 -2.92 -40.98 -16.64
N GLN A 506 -3.81 -40.85 -15.67
CA GLN A 506 -4.88 -41.82 -15.40
C GLN A 506 -6.20 -41.52 -16.13
N ASP A 507 -6.25 -40.43 -16.90
CA ASP A 507 -7.46 -40.01 -17.57
C ASP A 507 -7.82 -40.95 -18.74
N THR A 508 -8.91 -41.68 -18.55
CA THR A 508 -9.44 -42.60 -19.56
C THR A 508 -9.98 -41.88 -20.79
N VAL A 509 -10.50 -40.66 -20.64
CA VAL A 509 -11.06 -39.85 -21.73
C VAL A 509 -9.94 -39.36 -22.65
N VAL A 510 -8.88 -38.81 -22.09
CA VAL A 510 -7.67 -38.41 -22.85
C VAL A 510 -7.11 -39.62 -23.60
N ARG A 511 -6.95 -40.77 -22.92
CA ARG A 511 -6.45 -42.00 -23.54
C ARG A 511 -7.31 -42.48 -24.71
N ASP A 512 -8.63 -42.32 -24.64
CA ASP A 512 -9.51 -42.73 -25.74
C ASP A 512 -9.47 -41.74 -26.91
N LEU A 513 -9.46 -40.44 -26.64
CA LEU A 513 -9.35 -39.40 -27.67
C LEU A 513 -8.05 -39.48 -28.48
N LEU A 514 -6.94 -39.90 -27.86
CA LEU A 514 -5.64 -40.11 -28.50
C LEU A 514 -5.65 -41.19 -29.61
N THR A 515 -6.66 -42.08 -29.65
CA THR A 515 -6.77 -43.12 -30.69
C THR A 515 -6.91 -42.52 -32.11
N TRP A 516 -7.50 -41.33 -32.23
CA TRP A 516 -7.65 -40.58 -33.49
C TRP A 516 -7.12 -39.16 -33.34
N HIS A 517 -5.89 -39.03 -32.82
CA HIS A 517 -5.33 -37.75 -32.39
C HIS A 517 -5.38 -36.65 -33.47
N HIS A 518 -5.06 -36.94 -34.75
CA HIS A 518 -5.16 -35.94 -35.83
C HIS A 518 -6.55 -35.32 -36.03
N GLN A 519 -7.62 -36.02 -35.64
CA GLN A 519 -9.01 -35.52 -35.76
C GLN A 519 -9.54 -34.94 -34.45
N ASN A 520 -8.93 -35.34 -33.33
CA ASN A 520 -9.42 -35.04 -31.99
C ASN A 520 -8.56 -34.01 -31.24
N GLU A 521 -7.53 -33.43 -31.85
CA GLU A 521 -6.61 -32.50 -31.20
C GLU A 521 -7.36 -31.36 -30.47
N GLY A 522 -8.31 -30.70 -31.13
CA GLY A 522 -9.16 -29.67 -30.49
C GLY A 522 -10.00 -30.20 -29.33
N ALA A 523 -10.53 -31.43 -29.43
CA ALA A 523 -11.32 -32.04 -28.35
C ALA A 523 -10.45 -32.46 -27.15
N ILE A 524 -9.21 -32.88 -27.40
CA ILE A 524 -8.22 -33.16 -26.35
C ILE A 524 -7.88 -31.86 -25.63
N LEU A 525 -7.60 -30.79 -26.38
CA LEU A 525 -7.27 -29.48 -25.83
C LEU A 525 -8.42 -28.93 -24.96
N GLU A 526 -9.65 -28.95 -25.46
CA GLU A 526 -10.84 -28.49 -24.72
C GLU A 526 -11.04 -29.28 -23.42
N HIS A 527 -10.92 -30.61 -23.48
CA HIS A 527 -11.06 -31.48 -22.30
C HIS A 527 -9.97 -31.19 -21.26
N LEU A 528 -8.71 -31.02 -21.68
CA LEU A 528 -7.61 -30.68 -20.78
C LEU A 528 -7.82 -29.30 -20.15
N GLN A 529 -8.25 -28.31 -20.94
CA GLN A 529 -8.46 -26.95 -20.48
C GLN A 529 -9.59 -26.85 -19.45
N MET A 530 -10.69 -27.56 -19.66
CA MET A 530 -11.85 -27.53 -18.77
C MET A 530 -11.63 -28.29 -17.46
N ASN A 531 -10.95 -29.44 -17.51
CA ASN A 531 -10.81 -30.32 -16.34
C ASN A 531 -9.55 -30.05 -15.52
N TYR A 532 -8.44 -29.71 -16.17
CA TYR A 532 -7.12 -29.62 -15.51
C TYR A 532 -6.58 -28.18 -15.48
N PHE A 533 -6.67 -27.46 -16.59
CA PHE A 533 -6.10 -26.11 -16.72
C PHE A 533 -7.13 -24.99 -16.52
N SER A 534 -8.01 -25.16 -15.53
CA SER A 534 -9.00 -24.16 -15.14
C SER A 534 -8.55 -23.33 -13.91
N GLY A 535 -9.32 -22.30 -13.54
CA GLY A 535 -9.03 -21.49 -12.35
C GLY A 535 -7.71 -20.71 -12.44
N TYR A 536 -6.67 -21.19 -11.71
CA TYR A 536 -5.36 -20.53 -11.64
C TYR A 536 -4.67 -20.44 -13.01
N PHE A 537 -4.82 -21.46 -13.85
CA PHE A 537 -4.17 -21.54 -15.15
C PHE A 537 -4.80 -20.64 -16.23
N ARG A 538 -5.86 -19.88 -15.94
CA ARG A 538 -6.46 -18.91 -16.89
C ARG A 538 -5.51 -17.82 -17.40
N LYS A 539 -4.43 -17.57 -16.66
CA LYS A 539 -3.34 -16.65 -17.03
C LYS A 539 -2.28 -17.29 -17.95
N TYR A 540 -2.47 -18.55 -18.31
CA TYR A 540 -1.67 -19.27 -19.27
C TYR A 540 -2.51 -19.61 -20.50
N ASP A 541 -1.86 -19.66 -21.64
CA ASP A 541 -2.36 -20.28 -22.85
C ASP A 541 -1.92 -21.73 -22.86
N LEU A 542 -2.87 -22.61 -23.17
CA LEU A 542 -2.67 -24.05 -23.25
C LEU A 542 -2.59 -24.42 -24.72
N ASP A 543 -1.57 -25.17 -25.08
CA ASP A 543 -1.46 -25.80 -26.40
C ASP A 543 -0.97 -27.24 -26.24
N ILE A 544 -1.14 -28.07 -27.27
CA ILE A 544 -0.74 -29.47 -27.23
C ILE A 544 -0.03 -29.90 -28.51
N SER A 545 0.73 -30.98 -28.42
CA SER A 545 1.16 -31.74 -29.60
C SER A 545 1.10 -33.22 -29.25
N VAL A 546 0.57 -34.02 -30.17
CA VAL A 546 0.48 -35.48 -30.01
C VAL A 546 1.38 -36.14 -31.02
N CYS A 547 2.21 -37.10 -30.59
CA CYS A 547 3.17 -37.77 -31.46
C CYS A 547 3.26 -39.28 -31.21
N ASP A 548 3.24 -40.05 -32.30
CA ASP A 548 3.77 -41.41 -32.42
C ASP A 548 5.29 -41.38 -32.70
N PRO A 549 6.06 -42.42 -32.34
CA PRO A 549 7.47 -42.59 -32.71
C PRO A 549 7.82 -42.43 -34.19
N ASN A 550 6.85 -42.41 -35.11
CA ASN A 550 7.08 -42.20 -36.55
C ASN A 550 6.57 -40.84 -37.06
N ASP A 551 6.05 -39.98 -36.19
CA ASP A 551 5.48 -38.69 -36.61
C ASP A 551 6.53 -37.58 -36.75
N ASP A 552 6.32 -36.75 -37.76
CA ASP A 552 7.08 -35.52 -38.00
C ASP A 552 6.22 -34.28 -37.65
N LEU A 553 6.86 -33.26 -37.06
CA LEU A 553 6.29 -31.94 -36.80
C LEU A 553 6.66 -30.98 -37.92
N THR A 554 5.74 -30.08 -38.27
CA THR A 554 6.04 -28.94 -39.14
C THR A 554 6.20 -27.68 -38.29
N LEU A 555 7.42 -27.17 -38.20
CA LEU A 555 7.74 -25.92 -37.52
C LEU A 555 7.55 -24.74 -38.47
N LEU A 556 6.64 -23.84 -38.13
CA LEU A 556 6.43 -22.58 -38.83
C LEU A 556 7.38 -21.52 -38.26
N LEU A 557 8.49 -21.25 -38.94
CA LEU A 557 9.38 -20.13 -38.67
C LEU A 557 8.93 -18.91 -39.46
N GLU A 558 9.32 -17.71 -39.03
CA GLU A 558 8.90 -16.43 -39.64
C GLU A 558 9.05 -16.37 -41.17
N ASN A 559 9.98 -17.13 -41.76
CA ASN A 559 10.23 -17.16 -43.20
C ASN A 559 10.37 -18.56 -43.83
N SER A 560 10.10 -19.64 -43.09
CA SER A 560 10.26 -21.02 -43.61
C SER A 560 9.41 -22.03 -42.82
N ALA A 561 9.07 -23.14 -43.48
CA ALA A 561 8.51 -24.32 -42.80
C ALA A 561 9.57 -25.43 -42.81
N GLU A 562 9.93 -25.92 -41.64
CA GLU A 562 10.86 -27.05 -41.49
C GLU A 562 10.11 -28.26 -40.94
N VAL A 563 10.38 -29.44 -41.50
CA VAL A 563 9.81 -30.70 -41.03
C VAL A 563 10.87 -31.41 -40.19
N VAL A 564 10.55 -31.67 -38.93
CA VAL A 564 11.46 -32.28 -37.95
C VAL A 564 10.79 -33.47 -37.29
N HIS A 565 11.57 -34.52 -36.97
CA HIS A 565 11.05 -35.67 -36.26
C HIS A 565 10.58 -35.28 -34.85
N CYS A 566 9.33 -35.63 -34.49
CA CYS A 566 8.70 -35.08 -33.28
C CYS A 566 9.48 -35.36 -32.00
N TYR A 567 9.81 -36.64 -31.74
CA TYR A 567 10.51 -37.02 -30.51
C TYR A 567 11.90 -36.39 -30.43
N THR A 568 12.57 -36.20 -31.57
CA THR A 568 13.90 -35.58 -31.59
C THR A 568 13.80 -34.11 -31.20
N PHE A 569 12.83 -33.39 -31.76
CA PHE A 569 12.59 -31.98 -31.43
C PHE A 569 12.36 -31.77 -29.93
N PHE A 570 11.46 -32.53 -29.30
CA PHE A 570 11.19 -32.38 -27.87
C PHE A 570 12.35 -32.84 -27.00
N ASN A 571 13.06 -33.90 -27.37
CA ASN A 571 14.26 -34.33 -26.64
C ASN A 571 15.35 -33.25 -26.68
N ASP A 572 15.53 -32.58 -27.82
CA ASP A 572 16.48 -31.47 -27.97
C ASP A 572 16.00 -30.26 -27.16
N LEU A 573 14.71 -29.92 -27.21
CA LEU A 573 14.11 -28.85 -26.39
C LEU A 573 14.34 -29.07 -24.90
N PHE A 574 14.08 -30.29 -24.40
CA PHE A 574 14.30 -30.64 -22.99
C PHE A 574 15.79 -30.69 -22.63
N GLY A 575 16.65 -31.10 -23.56
CA GLY A 575 18.09 -31.25 -23.32
C GLY A 575 18.88 -29.93 -23.38
N MET A 576 18.49 -29.01 -24.26
CA MET A 576 19.19 -27.74 -24.47
C MET A 576 18.61 -26.62 -23.60
N ASP A 577 17.29 -26.49 -23.55
CA ASP A 577 16.60 -25.33 -22.95
C ASP A 577 15.71 -25.70 -21.75
N GLY A 578 15.53 -27.01 -21.49
CA GLY A 578 14.63 -27.52 -20.47
C GLY A 578 15.27 -27.77 -19.10
N THR A 579 14.59 -27.37 -18.04
CA THR A 579 14.89 -27.79 -16.67
C THR A 579 13.71 -28.55 -16.07
N GLN A 580 13.91 -29.83 -15.73
CA GLN A 580 12.85 -30.65 -15.15
C GLN A 580 12.42 -30.14 -13.76
N LEU A 581 11.12 -30.09 -13.51
CA LEU A 581 10.56 -29.78 -12.19
C LEU A 581 10.80 -30.95 -11.21
N GLN A 582 10.96 -30.65 -9.92
CA GLN A 582 11.23 -31.70 -8.92
C GLN A 582 10.05 -32.67 -8.86
N ASN A 583 10.34 -33.96 -9.07
CA ASN A 583 9.34 -35.06 -9.07
C ASN A 583 8.17 -34.87 -10.05
N SER A 584 8.36 -34.11 -11.13
CA SER A 584 7.29 -33.88 -12.11
C SER A 584 7.71 -34.24 -13.54
N ARG A 585 6.71 -34.55 -14.37
CA ARG A 585 6.81 -34.77 -15.82
C ARG A 585 6.89 -33.47 -16.63
N PHE A 586 6.74 -32.32 -15.98
CA PHE A 586 6.87 -31.01 -16.59
C PHE A 586 8.31 -30.49 -16.55
N TYR A 587 8.69 -29.79 -17.62
CA TYR A 587 9.95 -29.08 -17.78
C TYR A 587 9.65 -27.59 -17.90
N PHE A 588 10.38 -26.77 -17.15
CA PHE A 588 10.46 -25.35 -17.42
C PHE A 588 11.37 -25.13 -18.63
N ILE A 589 10.91 -24.40 -19.64
CA ILE A 589 11.69 -24.07 -20.84
C ILE A 589 12.12 -22.60 -20.73
N ASP A 590 13.43 -22.34 -20.79
CA ASP A 590 13.97 -20.98 -20.77
C ASP A 590 13.73 -20.28 -22.13
N ASN A 591 12.54 -19.72 -22.27
CA ASN A 591 12.09 -18.94 -23.42
C ASN A 591 12.50 -17.46 -23.23
N LEU A 592 13.32 -16.95 -24.15
CA LEU A 592 13.93 -15.63 -24.10
C LEU A 592 12.98 -14.43 -24.33
N GLY A 593 11.67 -14.67 -24.42
CA GLY A 593 10.63 -13.67 -24.69
C GLY A 593 9.99 -13.05 -23.44
N GLY A 594 10.39 -13.43 -22.22
CA GLY A 594 9.74 -12.96 -20.99
C GLY A 594 8.38 -13.60 -20.71
N GLN A 595 8.09 -14.70 -21.43
CA GLN A 595 6.97 -15.61 -21.18
C GLN A 595 7.49 -16.85 -20.44
N ILE A 596 6.83 -17.21 -19.36
CA ILE A 596 7.07 -18.45 -18.63
C ILE A 596 6.48 -19.59 -19.46
N ARG A 597 7.30 -20.56 -19.86
CA ARG A 597 6.87 -21.75 -20.60
C ARG A 597 7.13 -23.01 -19.78
N TYR A 598 6.09 -23.82 -19.61
CA TYR A 598 6.21 -25.20 -19.12
C TYR A 598 5.77 -26.18 -20.19
N VAL A 599 6.49 -27.29 -20.32
CA VAL A 599 6.17 -28.35 -21.27
C VAL A 599 6.15 -29.69 -20.53
N GLY A 600 5.01 -30.37 -20.55
CA GLY A 600 4.82 -31.69 -19.94
C GLY A 600 4.81 -32.80 -20.98
N GLN A 601 5.43 -33.94 -20.66
CA GLN A 601 5.40 -35.14 -21.51
C GLN A 601 4.65 -36.29 -20.82
N PHE A 602 3.60 -36.78 -21.48
CA PHE A 602 2.78 -37.89 -21.00
C PHE A 602 2.75 -39.01 -22.04
N VAL A 603 3.22 -40.20 -21.67
CA VAL A 603 3.30 -41.36 -22.58
C VAL A 603 2.14 -42.30 -22.28
N PHE A 604 1.32 -42.59 -23.29
CA PHE A 604 0.16 -43.46 -23.19
C PHE A 604 0.35 -44.73 -24.02
N ASN A 605 -0.05 -45.86 -23.43
CA ASN A 605 -0.04 -47.18 -24.07
C ASN A 605 -1.44 -47.78 -24.07
N LYS A 606 -1.86 -48.32 -25.21
CA LYS A 606 -3.10 -49.10 -25.36
C LYS A 606 -2.77 -50.42 -26.05
N THR A 607 -3.43 -51.50 -25.65
CA THR A 607 -3.21 -52.85 -26.23
C THR A 607 -3.47 -52.92 -27.74
N ASP A 608 -4.27 -51.99 -28.26
CA ASP A 608 -4.67 -51.91 -29.67
C ASP A 608 -3.77 -50.98 -30.50
N TRP A 609 -2.79 -50.31 -29.88
CA TRP A 609 -1.83 -49.43 -30.58
C TRP A 609 -0.55 -50.21 -30.91
N GLU A 610 0.02 -49.96 -32.09
CA GLU A 610 1.30 -50.55 -32.48
C GLU A 610 2.48 -49.93 -31.71
N ASN A 611 2.39 -48.63 -31.42
CA ASN A 611 3.39 -47.86 -30.68
C ASN A 611 2.77 -47.10 -29.50
N GLU A 612 3.64 -46.60 -28.63
CA GLU A 612 3.26 -45.63 -27.60
C GLU A 612 2.94 -44.27 -28.23
N VAL A 613 1.98 -43.54 -27.66
CA VAL A 613 1.63 -42.19 -28.10
C VAL A 613 2.01 -41.21 -27.00
N SER A 614 2.83 -40.22 -27.32
CA SER A 614 3.21 -39.15 -26.40
C SER A 614 2.33 -37.92 -26.61
N LEU A 615 1.74 -37.43 -25.53
CA LEU A 615 1.07 -36.13 -25.46
C LEU A 615 2.04 -35.13 -24.81
N PHE A 616 2.37 -34.09 -25.57
CA PHE A 616 3.10 -32.93 -25.11
C PHE A 616 2.11 -31.80 -24.82
N ILE A 617 2.21 -31.21 -23.64
CA ILE A 617 1.32 -30.12 -23.20
C ILE A 617 2.16 -28.87 -22.98
N TYR A 618 1.88 -27.80 -23.71
CA TYR A 618 2.50 -26.49 -23.58
C TYR A 618 1.65 -25.57 -22.71
N ILE A 619 2.31 -24.86 -21.80
CA ILE A 619 1.67 -23.92 -20.89
C ILE A 619 2.50 -22.64 -20.92
N ASP A 620 2.00 -21.65 -21.67
CA ASP A 620 2.68 -20.38 -21.90
C ASP A 620 2.00 -19.26 -21.13
N SER A 621 2.75 -18.50 -20.33
CA SER A 621 2.15 -17.38 -19.61
C SER A 621 1.70 -16.32 -20.61
N LYS A 622 0.46 -15.83 -20.46
CA LYS A 622 -0.03 -14.72 -21.26
C LYS A 622 0.89 -13.52 -21.10
N LEU A 623 1.31 -12.94 -22.23
CA LEU A 623 2.03 -11.67 -22.22
C LEU A 623 1.06 -10.60 -21.72
N VAL A 624 1.25 -10.14 -20.48
CA VAL A 624 0.70 -8.86 -20.04
C VAL A 624 1.60 -7.80 -20.65
N SER A 625 1.39 -7.52 -21.93
CA SER A 625 2.06 -6.39 -22.57
C SER A 625 1.46 -5.12 -21.95
N GLN A 626 2.23 -4.50 -21.04
CA GLN A 626 2.07 -3.08 -20.78
C GLN A 626 2.62 -2.35 -22.02
N GLU A 627 1.92 -2.46 -23.15
CA GLU A 627 2.25 -1.60 -24.28
C GLU A 627 2.00 -0.16 -23.86
N LEU A 628 2.98 0.70 -24.13
CA LEU A 628 2.92 2.13 -23.89
C LEU A 628 1.64 2.70 -24.52
N GLY A 629 0.60 2.92 -23.71
CA GLY A 629 -0.67 3.43 -24.20
C GLY A 629 -1.90 2.78 -23.57
N TYR A 630 -1.82 1.52 -23.13
CA TYR A 630 -2.97 0.82 -22.54
C TYR A 630 -3.31 1.42 -21.15
N PRO A 631 -4.54 1.92 -20.93
CA PRO A 631 -4.88 2.58 -19.67
C PRO A 631 -4.88 1.59 -18.49
N GLU A 632 -4.21 1.93 -17.38
CA GLU A 632 -4.30 1.17 -16.12
C GLU A 632 -5.74 1.03 -15.61
N LEU A 633 -6.62 1.95 -16.02
CA LEU A 633 -8.07 1.90 -15.80
C LEU A 633 -8.73 0.62 -16.32
N LEU A 634 -8.17 -0.06 -17.32
CA LEU A 634 -8.72 -1.28 -17.93
C LEU A 634 -8.05 -2.56 -17.42
N LEU A 635 -7.01 -2.43 -16.60
CA LEU A 635 -6.31 -3.57 -16.02
C LEU A 635 -6.97 -3.98 -14.70
N ASP A 636 -7.16 -5.28 -14.50
CA ASP A 636 -7.55 -5.83 -13.20
C ASP A 636 -6.36 -5.74 -12.23
N SER A 637 -6.61 -5.31 -10.99
CA SER A 637 -5.62 -5.28 -9.91
C SER A 637 -4.84 -6.60 -9.73
N ARG A 638 -5.44 -7.74 -10.08
CA ARG A 638 -4.82 -9.07 -10.01
C ARG A 638 -3.78 -9.33 -11.11
N MET A 639 -3.82 -8.58 -12.20
CA MET A 639 -2.89 -8.69 -13.33
C MET A 639 -1.73 -7.69 -13.24
N ASN A 640 -1.77 -6.76 -12.28
CA ASN A 640 -0.69 -5.80 -12.10
C ASN A 640 0.55 -6.54 -11.57
N ARG A 641 1.65 -6.56 -12.35
CA ARG A 641 2.97 -6.97 -11.83
C ARG A 641 3.29 -6.12 -10.59
N SER A 642 4.10 -6.65 -9.67
CA SER A 642 4.33 -6.01 -8.36
C SER A 642 4.53 -4.51 -8.51
N THR A 643 3.78 -3.68 -7.77
CA THR A 643 3.93 -2.22 -7.72
C THR A 643 5.37 -1.77 -7.41
N VAL A 644 6.20 -2.67 -6.87
CA VAL A 644 7.62 -2.41 -6.63
C VAL A 644 8.42 -2.31 -7.94
N LEU A 645 8.03 -3.00 -9.01
CA LEU A 645 8.74 -2.96 -10.30
C LEU A 645 8.47 -1.67 -11.08
N SER A 646 7.35 -0.97 -10.82
CA SER A 646 7.04 0.31 -11.50
C SER A 646 7.97 1.45 -11.06
N ASP A 647 8.57 1.36 -9.87
CA ASP A 647 9.52 2.35 -9.37
C ASP A 647 10.90 2.25 -10.05
N TYR A 648 11.14 1.20 -10.84
CA TYR A 648 12.42 0.91 -11.48
C TYR A 648 12.29 0.81 -12.98
N SER A 649 13.37 1.18 -13.68
CA SER A 649 13.55 0.73 -15.06
C SER A 649 14.35 -0.56 -15.05
N TYR A 650 14.04 -1.51 -15.93
CA TYR A 650 14.80 -2.74 -16.04
C TYR A 650 14.96 -3.19 -17.50
N SER A 651 15.96 -4.03 -17.75
CA SER A 651 16.18 -4.69 -19.03
C SER A 651 16.86 -6.04 -18.88
N LYS A 652 16.68 -6.90 -19.88
CA LYS A 652 17.37 -8.19 -20.02
C LYS A 652 18.21 -8.16 -21.31
N TYR A 653 19.47 -8.54 -21.20
CA TYR A 653 20.38 -8.72 -22.32
C TYR A 653 20.75 -10.19 -22.44
N LYS A 654 20.87 -10.69 -23.66
CA LYS A 654 21.46 -11.99 -23.97
C LYS A 654 22.41 -11.87 -25.16
N ASP A 655 23.58 -12.49 -25.08
CA ASP A 655 24.62 -12.44 -26.10
C ASP A 655 24.97 -10.99 -26.51
N ASP A 656 25.08 -10.11 -25.50
CA ASP A 656 25.27 -8.66 -25.63
C ASP A 656 24.14 -7.90 -26.36
N ASN A 657 23.00 -8.52 -26.70
CA ASN A 657 21.85 -7.86 -27.33
C ASN A 657 20.72 -7.61 -26.33
N LEU A 658 20.04 -6.46 -26.46
CA LEU A 658 18.87 -6.12 -25.65
C LEU A 658 17.67 -6.97 -26.07
N MET A 659 17.15 -7.78 -25.13
CA MET A 659 15.99 -8.65 -25.36
C MET A 659 14.70 -7.96 -24.93
N THR A 660 14.67 -7.43 -23.70
CA THR A 660 13.49 -6.77 -23.12
C THR A 660 13.87 -5.52 -22.35
N ARG A 661 12.96 -4.55 -22.29
CA ARG A 661 13.11 -3.31 -21.50
C ARG A 661 11.78 -2.85 -20.92
N SER A 662 11.82 -2.17 -19.79
CA SER A 662 10.69 -1.50 -19.16
C SER A 662 11.15 -0.29 -18.33
N GLY A 663 10.26 0.68 -18.14
CA GLY A 663 10.50 1.91 -17.39
C GLY A 663 11.07 3.07 -18.22
N GLU A 664 11.39 4.17 -17.53
CA GLU A 664 11.80 5.44 -18.14
C GLU A 664 13.25 5.46 -18.68
N PHE A 665 14.15 4.64 -18.12
CA PHE A 665 15.54 4.62 -18.53
C PHE A 665 15.71 4.00 -19.93
N SER A 666 16.35 4.75 -20.84
CA SER A 666 16.61 4.30 -22.20
C SER A 666 17.86 3.42 -22.28
N TYR A 667 17.64 2.10 -22.35
CA TYR A 667 18.69 1.10 -22.53
C TYR A 667 19.25 1.08 -23.96
N GLN A 668 20.56 0.85 -24.09
CA GLN A 668 21.23 0.70 -25.39
C GLN A 668 20.89 -0.66 -25.99
N LEU A 669 20.85 -0.77 -27.32
CA LEU A 669 20.56 -2.04 -28.02
C LEU A 669 21.66 -3.10 -27.81
N VAL A 670 22.89 -2.63 -27.60
CA VAL A 670 24.06 -3.47 -27.36
C VAL A 670 24.54 -3.26 -25.93
N PHE A 671 24.89 -4.34 -25.24
CA PHE A 671 25.37 -4.32 -23.87
C PHE A 671 26.65 -3.47 -23.76
N PRO A 672 26.64 -2.39 -22.98
CA PRO A 672 27.79 -1.50 -22.88
C PRO A 672 29.02 -2.20 -22.29
N SER A 673 30.18 -2.07 -22.95
CA SER A 673 31.42 -2.72 -22.50
C SER A 673 31.86 -2.30 -21.09
N TYR A 674 31.52 -1.09 -20.64
CA TYR A 674 31.82 -0.59 -19.31
C TYR A 674 30.89 -1.14 -18.21
N TRP A 675 29.88 -1.92 -18.57
CA TRP A 675 29.02 -2.66 -17.64
C TRP A 675 29.50 -4.09 -17.39
N LYS A 676 30.47 -4.60 -18.18
CA LYS A 676 31.05 -5.93 -17.98
C LYS A 676 31.82 -6.00 -16.65
N SER A 677 31.58 -7.07 -15.88
CA SER A 677 32.23 -7.32 -14.59
C SER A 677 32.30 -8.81 -14.31
N ASP A 678 33.31 -9.25 -13.55
CA ASP A 678 33.41 -10.64 -13.06
C ASP A 678 32.54 -10.91 -11.82
N LYS A 679 31.85 -9.87 -11.32
CA LYS A 679 30.97 -9.98 -10.14
C LYS A 679 29.55 -10.32 -10.58
N GLU A 680 28.94 -11.29 -9.90
CA GLU A 680 27.51 -11.65 -10.05
C GLU A 680 26.60 -10.42 -9.98
N PHE A 681 26.80 -9.56 -8.96
CA PHE A 681 26.15 -8.26 -8.84
C PHE A 681 27.16 -7.14 -9.00
N PHE A 682 26.92 -6.25 -9.96
CA PHE A 682 27.75 -5.08 -10.23
C PHE A 682 26.93 -3.80 -10.22
N PHE A 683 27.27 -2.88 -9.31
CA PHE A 683 26.66 -1.56 -9.26
C PHE A 683 27.55 -0.56 -10.01
N THR A 684 26.94 0.17 -10.93
CA THR A 684 27.59 1.25 -11.67
C THR A 684 26.67 2.46 -11.76
N SER A 685 27.18 3.53 -12.34
CA SER A 685 26.66 4.86 -12.14
C SER A 685 26.89 5.67 -13.40
N ASP A 686 25.81 6.04 -14.08
CA ASP A 686 25.86 6.89 -15.27
C ASP A 686 24.97 8.12 -15.06
N SER A 687 25.56 9.30 -15.17
CA SER A 687 24.86 10.58 -15.11
C SER A 687 23.97 10.70 -13.86
N ASN A 688 22.64 10.71 -14.01
CA ASN A 688 21.66 10.82 -12.93
C ASN A 688 21.13 9.47 -12.42
N TYR A 689 21.58 8.35 -12.98
CA TYR A 689 21.10 7.01 -12.65
C TYR A 689 22.18 6.15 -11.97
N GLU A 690 21.73 5.23 -11.12
CA GLU A 690 22.52 4.11 -10.61
C GLU A 690 21.94 2.82 -11.19
N HIS A 691 22.82 1.97 -11.70
CA HIS A 691 22.46 0.71 -12.35
C HIS A 691 22.97 -0.45 -11.49
N LEU A 692 22.10 -1.42 -11.25
CA LEU A 692 22.46 -2.76 -10.83
C LEU A 692 22.49 -3.65 -12.05
N ILE A 693 23.62 -4.33 -12.26
CA ILE A 693 23.79 -5.35 -13.29
C ILE A 693 23.92 -6.69 -12.57
N TYR A 694 23.05 -7.62 -12.91
CA TYR A 694 23.05 -8.99 -12.40
C TYR A 694 23.36 -9.94 -13.55
N PHE A 695 24.47 -10.66 -13.48
CA PHE A 695 24.86 -11.66 -14.45
C PHE A 695 24.30 -13.02 -14.03
N ILE A 696 23.38 -13.57 -14.83
CA ILE A 696 22.81 -14.91 -14.60
C ILE A 696 23.83 -15.96 -15.04
N ASP A 697 24.41 -15.77 -16.23
CA ASP A 697 25.41 -16.62 -16.84
C ASP A 697 26.38 -15.77 -17.71
N SER A 698 27.27 -16.40 -18.48
CA SER A 698 28.26 -15.69 -19.31
C SER A 698 27.65 -14.89 -20.48
N SER A 699 26.42 -15.19 -20.87
CA SER A 699 25.68 -14.61 -21.98
C SER A 699 24.52 -13.73 -21.54
N THR A 700 23.94 -13.95 -20.35
CA THR A 700 22.69 -13.31 -19.92
C THR A 700 22.89 -12.36 -18.73
N ALA A 701 22.41 -11.12 -18.87
CA ALA A 701 22.48 -10.10 -17.84
C ALA A 701 21.18 -9.32 -17.68
N ILE A 702 20.80 -9.01 -16.45
CA ILE A 702 19.67 -8.14 -16.11
C ILE A 702 20.21 -6.82 -15.58
N VAL A 703 19.68 -5.70 -16.08
CA VAL A 703 20.07 -4.36 -15.65
C VAL A 703 18.89 -3.61 -15.07
N ILE A 704 18.93 -3.29 -13.78
CA ILE A 704 17.91 -2.51 -13.07
C ILE A 704 18.46 -1.11 -12.74
N SER A 705 17.76 -0.09 -13.20
CA SER A 705 18.16 1.32 -13.08
C SER A 705 17.20 2.08 -12.16
N ASN A 706 17.76 2.91 -11.28
CA ASN A 706 17.01 3.89 -10.49
C ASN A 706 17.70 5.26 -10.53
N THR A 707 16.92 6.32 -10.36
CA THR A 707 17.45 7.69 -10.21
C THR A 707 18.23 7.82 -8.91
N LYS A 708 19.31 8.60 -8.94
CA LYS A 708 20.10 8.89 -7.75
C LYS A 708 19.53 10.08 -7.00
N SER A 709 19.49 9.98 -5.68
CA SER A 709 19.23 11.14 -4.82
C SER A 709 20.32 12.19 -5.03
N ARG A 710 19.92 13.40 -5.45
CA ARG A 710 20.81 14.53 -5.66
C ARG A 710 20.99 15.29 -4.35
N PHE A 711 22.02 16.12 -4.29
CA PHE A 711 22.25 16.99 -3.13
C PHE A 711 21.05 17.91 -2.84
N ILE A 712 20.33 18.36 -3.86
CA ILE A 712 19.13 19.19 -3.70
C ILE A 712 17.99 18.44 -3.00
N ASP A 713 17.87 17.13 -3.23
CA ASP A 713 16.86 16.26 -2.64
C ASP A 713 17.14 16.07 -1.13
N VAL A 714 18.42 15.91 -0.77
CA VAL A 714 18.89 15.89 0.63
C VAL A 714 18.61 17.22 1.32
N LEU A 715 18.85 18.35 0.65
CA LEU A 715 18.60 19.68 1.21
C LEU A 715 17.11 19.97 1.41
N ALA A 716 16.26 19.53 0.48
CA ALA A 716 14.81 19.61 0.61
C ALA A 716 14.32 18.78 1.81
N SER A 717 14.76 17.52 1.90
CA SER A 717 14.44 16.62 3.02
C SER A 717 14.86 17.21 4.37
N PHE A 718 16.05 17.82 4.43
CA PHE A 718 16.52 18.53 5.61
C PHE A 718 15.61 19.68 6.03
N SER A 719 15.14 20.47 5.07
CA SER A 719 14.25 21.60 5.35
C SER A 719 12.92 21.14 5.95
N TYR A 720 12.33 20.07 5.39
CA TYR A 720 11.07 19.51 5.89
C TYR A 720 11.21 18.87 7.27
N ILE A 721 12.24 18.03 7.48
CA ILE A 721 12.48 17.39 8.78
C ILE A 721 12.78 18.43 9.86
N PHE A 722 13.56 19.47 9.54
CA PHE A 722 13.83 20.56 10.48
C PHE A 722 12.55 21.30 10.88
N VAL A 723 11.68 21.64 9.92
CA VAL A 723 10.39 22.29 10.20
C VAL A 723 9.50 21.38 11.05
N PHE A 724 9.43 20.08 10.74
CA PHE A 724 8.68 19.11 11.53
C PHE A 724 9.19 19.05 12.98
N TYR A 725 10.50 18.95 13.19
CA TYR A 725 11.12 18.93 14.52
C TYR A 725 10.87 20.24 15.28
N TYR A 726 10.93 21.38 14.60
CA TYR A 726 10.64 22.68 15.17
C TYR A 726 9.17 22.84 15.59
N ILE A 727 8.22 22.39 14.77
CA ILE A 727 6.80 22.36 15.10
C ILE A 727 6.56 21.46 16.31
N LEU A 728 7.15 20.26 16.34
CA LEU A 728 7.01 19.34 17.47
C LEU A 728 7.58 19.96 18.75
N TYR A 729 8.78 20.55 18.69
CA TYR A 729 9.41 21.23 19.82
C TYR A 729 8.54 22.39 20.36
N THR A 730 8.03 23.26 19.48
CA THR A 730 7.17 24.37 19.90
C THR A 730 5.83 23.90 20.45
N LEU A 731 5.24 22.84 19.89
CA LEU A 731 4.03 22.20 20.39
C LEU A 731 4.23 21.61 21.79
N VAL A 732 5.34 20.92 22.04
CA VAL A 732 5.69 20.40 23.37
C VAL A 732 5.85 21.54 24.38
N LEU A 733 6.55 22.62 24.02
CA LEU A 733 6.68 23.79 24.89
C LEU A 733 5.33 24.44 25.19
N PHE A 734 4.48 24.59 24.17
CA PHE A 734 3.15 25.15 24.31
C PHE A 734 2.31 24.32 25.29
N ILE A 735 2.31 23.00 25.16
CA ILE A 735 1.58 22.08 26.06
C ILE A 735 2.12 22.14 27.49
N LEU A 736 3.45 22.12 27.66
CA LEU A 736 4.08 22.11 29.00
C LEU A 736 3.84 23.40 29.79
N GLN A 737 3.70 24.53 29.09
CA GLN A 737 3.51 25.85 29.69
C GLN A 737 2.03 26.32 29.65
N PHE A 738 1.12 25.49 29.17
CA PHE A 738 -0.31 25.77 29.17
C PHE A 738 -0.89 25.63 30.60
N PRO A 739 -1.72 26.59 31.09
CA PRO A 739 -2.24 27.78 30.41
C PRO A 739 -1.46 29.08 30.75
N GLU A 740 -0.35 29.02 31.49
CA GLU A 740 0.41 30.21 31.92
C GLU A 740 0.93 31.04 30.73
N ASN A 741 1.32 30.40 29.63
CA ASN A 741 1.71 31.06 28.39
C ASN A 741 0.61 31.96 27.79
N ILE A 742 -0.66 31.58 27.92
CA ILE A 742 -1.79 32.37 27.41
C ILE A 742 -2.03 33.59 28.31
N LYS A 743 -1.77 33.46 29.61
CA LYS A 743 -1.95 34.55 30.58
C LYS A 743 -0.79 35.55 30.58
N GLY A 744 0.42 35.13 30.24
CA GLY A 744 1.60 35.98 30.16
C GLY A 744 1.79 36.69 28.80
N PHE A 745 0.89 36.44 27.84
CA PHE A 745 0.97 37.04 26.51
C PHE A 745 0.45 38.49 26.55
N ASN A 746 1.39 39.44 26.56
CA ASN A 746 1.05 40.86 26.45
C ASN A 746 0.84 41.24 24.98
N TYR A 747 -0.39 41.65 24.66
CA TYR A 747 -0.80 42.17 23.35
C TYR A 747 -0.26 43.61 23.14
N ASP A 748 1.06 43.78 23.22
CA ASP A 748 1.71 45.07 23.03
C ASP A 748 1.81 45.45 21.53
N PHE A 749 2.07 46.74 21.27
CA PHE A 749 2.12 47.26 19.90
C PHE A 749 3.19 46.55 19.04
N LYS A 750 4.28 46.13 19.68
CA LYS A 750 5.38 45.41 19.04
C LYS A 750 4.95 44.01 18.58
N ASN A 751 4.27 43.26 19.44
CA ASN A 751 3.72 41.95 19.12
C ASN A 751 2.60 42.09 18.08
N LYS A 752 1.72 43.09 18.17
CA LYS A 752 0.69 43.36 17.15
C LYS A 752 1.29 43.54 15.75
N ILE A 753 2.37 44.31 15.63
CA ILE A 753 3.07 44.49 14.35
C ILE A 753 3.70 43.16 13.88
N LYS A 754 4.37 42.41 14.77
CA LYS A 754 4.97 41.11 14.43
C LYS A 754 3.93 40.09 13.96
N PHE A 755 2.81 39.95 14.67
CA PHE A 755 1.72 39.04 14.28
C PHE A 755 1.06 39.47 12.97
N SER A 756 0.89 40.78 12.75
CA SER A 756 0.37 41.29 11.48
C SER A 756 1.33 40.97 10.32
N MET A 757 2.63 41.22 10.50
CA MET A 757 3.63 40.95 9.46
C MET A 757 3.74 39.45 9.14
N ILE A 758 3.81 38.59 10.18
CA ILE A 758 3.80 37.14 10.01
C ILE A 758 2.49 36.70 9.36
N GLY A 759 1.34 37.23 9.80
CA GLY A 759 0.03 36.90 9.26
C GLY A 759 -0.12 37.25 7.78
N VAL A 760 0.33 38.43 7.36
CA VAL A 760 0.32 38.86 5.95
C VAL A 760 1.24 37.96 5.11
N LEU A 761 2.45 37.65 5.60
CA LEU A 761 3.37 36.74 4.92
C LEU A 761 2.79 35.34 4.77
N LEU A 762 2.22 34.79 5.86
CA LEU A 762 1.67 33.44 5.88
C LEU A 762 0.41 33.34 5.02
N LEU A 763 -0.48 34.33 5.07
CA LEU A 763 -1.64 34.43 4.19
C LEU A 763 -1.23 34.51 2.72
N SER A 764 -0.23 35.33 2.39
CA SER A 764 0.30 35.42 1.03
C SER A 764 0.85 34.07 0.55
N LEU A 765 1.57 33.34 1.40
CA LEU A 765 2.14 32.05 1.07
C LEU A 765 1.04 30.97 0.90
N ILE A 766 0.00 30.99 1.73
CA ILE A 766 -1.17 30.10 1.59
C ILE A 766 -1.91 30.39 0.29
N ILE A 767 -2.18 31.66 -0.03
CA ILE A 767 -2.91 32.03 -1.27
C ILE A 767 -2.12 31.59 -2.50
N VAL A 768 -0.81 31.84 -2.53
CA VAL A 768 0.05 31.42 -3.64
C VAL A 768 0.10 29.89 -3.72
N GLY A 769 0.33 29.20 -2.61
CA GLY A 769 0.39 27.73 -2.58
C GLY A 769 -0.92 27.08 -3.02
N PHE A 770 -2.05 27.54 -2.50
CA PHE A 770 -3.38 27.08 -2.92
C PHE A 770 -3.63 27.39 -4.40
N GLY A 771 -3.31 28.60 -4.85
CA GLY A 771 -3.45 29.00 -6.25
C GLY A 771 -2.62 28.11 -7.20
N THR A 772 -1.39 27.77 -6.82
CA THR A 772 -0.53 26.86 -7.59
C THR A 772 -1.10 25.44 -7.63
N ILE A 773 -1.54 24.90 -6.50
CA ILE A 773 -2.15 23.56 -6.43
C ILE A 773 -3.42 23.51 -7.29
N TYR A 774 -4.32 24.48 -7.12
CA TYR A 774 -5.57 24.57 -7.89
C TYR A 774 -5.30 24.67 -9.40
N TYR A 775 -4.36 25.54 -9.81
CA TYR A 775 -3.98 25.68 -11.21
C TYR A 775 -3.39 24.39 -11.77
N ASN A 776 -2.50 23.72 -11.03
CA ASN A 776 -1.90 22.46 -11.46
C ASN A 776 -2.94 21.34 -11.62
N ILE A 777 -3.91 21.23 -10.70
CA ILE A 777 -5.00 20.23 -10.81
C ILE A 777 -5.82 20.47 -12.07
N ASN A 778 -6.33 21.70 -12.27
CA ASN A 778 -7.10 22.03 -13.47
C ASN A 778 -6.29 21.83 -14.77
N GLN A 779 -5.00 22.17 -14.76
CA GLN A 779 -4.13 21.97 -15.90
C GLN A 779 -3.92 20.47 -16.18
N PHE A 780 -3.74 19.67 -15.14
CA PHE A 780 -3.56 18.23 -15.25
C PHE A 780 -4.82 17.55 -15.77
N GLU A 781 -6.00 17.88 -15.23
CA GLU A 781 -7.27 17.36 -15.72
C GLU A 781 -7.49 17.71 -17.19
N ARG A 782 -7.27 18.98 -17.60
CA ARG A 782 -7.42 19.37 -19.00
C ARG A 782 -6.46 18.61 -19.92
N ASN A 783 -5.19 18.52 -19.54
CA ASN A 783 -4.19 17.76 -20.30
C ASN A 783 -4.57 16.27 -20.39
N LEU A 784 -5.14 15.69 -19.32
CA LEU A 784 -5.59 14.31 -19.29
C LEU A 784 -6.77 14.08 -20.24
N TYR A 785 -7.79 14.96 -20.21
CA TYR A 785 -8.93 14.90 -21.13
C TYR A 785 -8.51 15.05 -22.59
N GLU A 786 -7.61 16.01 -22.89
CA GLU A 786 -7.05 16.19 -24.23
C GLU A 786 -6.29 14.94 -24.68
N SER A 787 -5.41 14.39 -23.83
CA SER A 787 -4.63 13.19 -24.16
C SER A 787 -5.48 11.94 -24.34
N ILE A 788 -6.48 11.71 -23.47
CA ILE A 788 -7.43 10.60 -23.61
C ILE A 788 -8.27 10.78 -24.87
N GLY A 789 -8.74 11.99 -25.14
CA GLY A 789 -9.50 12.30 -26.36
C GLY A 789 -8.70 12.02 -27.64
N GLU A 790 -7.44 12.46 -27.70
CA GLU A 790 -6.54 12.18 -28.82
C GLU A 790 -6.28 10.67 -29.01
N LYS A 791 -6.12 9.93 -27.92
CA LYS A 791 -5.93 8.47 -27.98
C LYS A 791 -7.19 7.74 -28.43
N ILE A 792 -8.35 8.09 -27.87
CA ILE A 792 -9.65 7.53 -28.30
C ILE A 792 -9.88 7.81 -29.78
N GLN A 793 -9.60 9.03 -30.24
CA GLN A 793 -9.73 9.38 -31.65
C GLN A 793 -8.79 8.53 -32.52
N SER A 794 -7.57 8.27 -32.05
CA SER A 794 -6.60 7.44 -32.76
C SER A 794 -7.06 5.98 -32.85
N VAL A 795 -7.58 5.41 -31.75
CA VAL A 795 -8.20 4.08 -31.72
C VAL A 795 -9.41 4.02 -32.64
N LEU A 796 -10.28 5.04 -32.61
CA LEU A 796 -11.46 5.13 -33.48
C LEU A 796 -11.06 5.11 -34.96
N VAL A 797 -10.05 5.90 -35.35
CA VAL A 797 -9.57 5.95 -36.74
C VAL A 797 -8.96 4.61 -37.17
N GLU A 798 -8.20 3.94 -36.31
CA GLU A 798 -7.63 2.62 -36.62
C GLU A 798 -8.73 1.56 -36.74
N MET A 799 -9.70 1.54 -35.82
CA MET A 799 -10.87 0.66 -35.88
C MET A 799 -11.70 0.92 -37.14
N GLU A 800 -11.98 2.17 -37.47
CA GLU A 800 -12.72 2.54 -38.69
C GLU A 800 -11.94 2.13 -39.96
N HIS A 801 -10.62 2.27 -39.97
CA HIS A 801 -9.79 1.82 -41.09
C HIS A 801 -9.79 0.28 -41.24
N LYS A 802 -9.78 -0.46 -40.12
CA LYS A 802 -9.72 -1.93 -40.11
C LYS A 802 -11.08 -2.61 -40.29
N LEU A 803 -12.17 -1.98 -39.83
CA LEU A 803 -13.52 -2.55 -39.79
C LEU A 803 -14.55 -1.79 -40.64
N GLY A 804 -14.25 -0.58 -41.12
CA GLY A 804 -15.22 0.30 -41.80
C GLY A 804 -15.74 -0.21 -43.15
N GLY A 805 -15.17 -1.30 -43.68
CA GLY A 805 -15.67 -2.00 -44.87
C GLY A 805 -16.65 -3.14 -44.58
N GLU A 806 -16.77 -3.57 -43.32
CA GLU A 806 -17.62 -4.69 -42.91
C GLU A 806 -19.01 -4.18 -42.52
N PHE A 807 -20.06 -4.77 -43.10
CA PHE A 807 -21.45 -4.33 -42.88
C PHE A 807 -22.10 -4.97 -41.64
N GLU A 808 -21.61 -6.14 -41.20
CA GLU A 808 -22.07 -6.85 -39.99
C GLU A 808 -20.88 -7.55 -39.32
N LEU A 809 -20.77 -7.44 -37.99
CA LEU A 809 -19.80 -8.19 -37.18
C LEU A 809 -20.50 -9.45 -36.64
N ASN A 810 -20.08 -10.64 -37.07
CA ASN A 810 -20.57 -11.92 -36.58
C ASN A 810 -19.65 -12.53 -35.49
N GLU A 811 -20.08 -13.62 -34.84
CA GLU A 811 -19.28 -14.33 -33.82
C GLU A 811 -17.96 -14.92 -34.36
N ASP A 812 -17.83 -15.19 -35.66
CA ASP A 812 -16.60 -15.70 -36.28
C ASP A 812 -15.48 -14.64 -36.29
N TYR A 813 -15.81 -13.35 -36.15
CA TYR A 813 -14.81 -12.28 -36.03
C TYR A 813 -14.24 -12.15 -34.62
N THR A 814 -14.69 -12.94 -33.63
CA THR A 814 -14.27 -12.79 -32.23
C THR A 814 -12.75 -12.88 -32.08
N ASP A 815 -12.10 -13.83 -32.76
CA ASP A 815 -10.65 -13.98 -32.71
C ASP A 815 -9.91 -12.84 -33.42
N TYR A 816 -10.46 -12.33 -34.52
CA TYR A 816 -9.90 -11.19 -35.26
C TYR A 816 -10.06 -9.87 -34.49
N LEU A 817 -11.21 -9.67 -33.84
CA LEU A 817 -11.47 -8.52 -32.97
C LEU A 817 -10.61 -8.58 -31.71
N ASN A 818 -10.42 -9.76 -31.11
CA ASN A 818 -9.49 -9.95 -29.99
C ASN A 818 -8.03 -9.77 -30.39
N TYR A 819 -7.67 -10.02 -31.66
CA TYR A 819 -6.33 -9.71 -32.18
C TYR A 819 -6.13 -8.20 -32.41
N LEU A 820 -7.19 -7.48 -32.75
CA LEU A 820 -7.16 -6.03 -33.00
C LEU A 820 -7.25 -5.18 -31.72
N LEU A 821 -7.78 -5.72 -30.62
CA LEU A 821 -8.01 -5.08 -29.31
C LEU A 821 -6.97 -5.49 -28.28
#